data_AF-A0A971N2H0-F1
#
_entry.id   AF-A0A971N2H0-F1
#
_cell.length_a   1.000
_cell.length_b   1.000
_cell.length_c   1.000
_cell.angle_alpha   90.00
_cell.angle_beta   90.00
_cell.angle_gamma   90.00
#
_symmetry.space_group_name_H-M   'P 1'
#
loop_
_entity.id
_entity.type
_entity.pdbx_description
1 polymer ?
#
loop_
_entity_poly.entity_id
_entity_poly.type
_entity_poly.pdbx_seq_one_letter_code
_entity_poly.pdbx_strand_id
1 'polypeptide(L)'
;MRSTRCLSFFCLALILLILTAFPAGATSDLLNHLPLGANIIQCFALPNFDKDPDVEYLVLYSLQENYALMMLDLIDGRYTQIFNYDLGRGDRKTKGKVKFGDTGYTYNILQIGDLDLDGVLEFWTLFRPEGVSHGELTMYKYRNNNYLQMFTARGQYDLQFMDYEGDLVIHEVNYLDGKPASQVLAITSKKWDLRDNRLKEEKQIYQIARREYANFARLRRRPQLFGMGEMESKTVLCWGTSLNKIAEIPSGKRAILPLLPSNASLLDWASDPALDDDIEEEYVFTYLLPTEDSPSKVLLLAAIADWDFERCAYQLTLLPFKAYGQARDPEGYLYKSFYILQGNGLNHLAFLGNGQELPSLKLSLFNNNGLYLEEVAVFNANWHLQLLERYENRVLSYRVITADQEKSTGRIKMKEWDSYPQGVYQEFGPFTCSTEKSLSIRDYKKQYYHIEEPIWSQSGYEYLLLQTFHQKINPFASQLPGTDFQGRIEDFIFKYLTPYRIHNWYVGDLDRNGEEEALLLIRTDDDLWGWPQYRVGLLTKEARFNFEEIGPILPSMGSGQPLSGVYLADINGNGGSEIIFLLREYDVRAKGERTRVELYGKQGTAWKKLHEIDFIYDDLRLFKLGDEIWLVGFAWEGQNRREGSVYEFLWKNGRFNYQQKRVVPNFNVYLETLAGRKEDILSDDYLIFPPPVRE
;
A
#
# COMPACT_ATOMS: atom_id res chain seq x y z
N MET A 1 -37.27 -13.02 -41.19
CA MET A 1 -37.65 -12.57 -39.82
C MET A 1 -37.41 -13.63 -38.72
N ARG A 2 -36.46 -14.58 -38.86
CA ARG A 2 -36.12 -15.56 -37.80
C ARG A 2 -34.71 -15.39 -37.20
N SER A 3 -33.77 -14.69 -37.85
CA SER A 3 -32.40 -14.51 -37.31
C SER A 3 -32.26 -13.36 -36.33
N THR A 4 -33.02 -12.26 -36.50
CA THR A 4 -32.98 -11.12 -35.58
C THR A 4 -33.48 -11.48 -34.18
N ARG A 5 -34.50 -12.33 -34.05
CA ARG A 5 -34.98 -12.79 -32.73
C ARG A 5 -33.96 -13.66 -31.98
N CYS A 6 -33.13 -14.43 -32.69
CA CYS A 6 -32.10 -15.27 -32.07
C CYS A 6 -30.93 -14.41 -31.56
N LEU A 7 -30.52 -13.41 -32.36
CA LEU A 7 -29.48 -12.45 -31.96
C LEU A 7 -29.94 -11.57 -30.80
N SER A 8 -31.21 -11.10 -30.82
CA SER A 8 -31.79 -10.34 -29.71
C SER A 8 -31.88 -11.18 -28.44
N PHE A 9 -32.22 -12.47 -28.53
CA PHE A 9 -32.28 -13.37 -27.37
C PHE A 9 -30.89 -13.68 -26.82
N PHE A 10 -29.90 -13.85 -27.69
CA PHE A 10 -28.50 -14.07 -27.27
C PHE A 10 -27.91 -12.80 -26.64
N CYS A 11 -28.17 -11.62 -27.21
CA CYS A 11 -27.76 -10.35 -26.60
C CYS A 11 -28.52 -10.06 -25.29
N LEU A 12 -29.82 -10.39 -25.20
CA LEU A 12 -30.56 -10.25 -23.93
C LEU A 12 -30.02 -11.21 -22.87
N ALA A 13 -29.71 -12.46 -23.24
CA ALA A 13 -29.14 -13.45 -22.32
C ALA A 13 -27.71 -13.08 -21.89
N LEU A 14 -26.90 -12.52 -22.79
CA LEU A 14 -25.56 -12.01 -22.48
C LEU A 14 -25.63 -10.76 -21.58
N ILE A 15 -26.57 -9.85 -21.85
CA ILE A 15 -26.83 -8.67 -21.01
C ILE A 15 -27.37 -9.10 -19.63
N LEU A 16 -28.21 -10.14 -19.56
CA LEU A 16 -28.65 -10.73 -18.29
C LEU A 16 -27.49 -11.39 -17.55
N LEU A 17 -26.58 -12.11 -18.22
CA LEU A 17 -25.39 -12.72 -17.62
C LEU A 17 -24.40 -11.65 -17.09
N ILE A 18 -24.23 -10.55 -17.81
CA ILE A 18 -23.38 -9.41 -17.42
C ILE A 18 -24.02 -8.60 -16.28
N LEU A 19 -25.35 -8.46 -16.27
CA LEU A 19 -26.09 -7.77 -15.19
C LEU A 19 -26.33 -8.65 -13.95
N THR A 20 -26.10 -9.96 -14.04
CA THR A 20 -26.13 -10.90 -12.90
C THR A 20 -24.75 -11.30 -12.39
N ALA A 21 -23.67 -10.66 -12.84
CA ALA A 21 -22.41 -10.63 -12.10
C ALA A 21 -22.58 -9.75 -10.85
N PHE A 22 -23.58 -10.07 -10.03
CA PHE A 22 -23.50 -9.82 -8.61
C PHE A 22 -22.29 -10.64 -8.11
N PRO A 23 -21.52 -10.15 -7.12
CA PRO A 23 -20.73 -11.09 -6.33
C PRO A 23 -21.73 -12.16 -5.89
N ALA A 24 -21.47 -13.42 -6.23
CA ALA A 24 -22.33 -14.51 -5.85
C ALA A 24 -22.31 -14.58 -4.32
N GLY A 25 -23.19 -13.81 -3.68
CA GLY A 25 -23.51 -13.97 -2.28
C GLY A 25 -23.90 -15.41 -2.11
N ALA A 26 -23.23 -16.11 -1.18
CA ALA A 26 -23.40 -17.53 -0.97
C ALA A 26 -24.89 -17.89 -1.00
N THR A 27 -25.27 -18.84 -1.87
CA THR A 27 -26.66 -19.29 -2.02
C THR A 27 -27.17 -20.08 -0.80
N SER A 28 -26.32 -20.28 0.21
CA SER A 28 -26.61 -20.99 1.46
C SER A 28 -26.10 -20.21 2.67
N ASP A 29 -26.93 -20.08 3.72
CA ASP A 29 -26.52 -19.59 5.04
C ASP A 29 -25.37 -20.45 5.60
N LEU A 30 -24.34 -19.80 6.18
CA LEU A 30 -23.19 -20.44 6.85
C LEU A 30 -23.66 -21.49 7.87
N LEU A 31 -24.78 -21.23 8.55
CA LEU A 31 -25.38 -22.12 9.53
C LEU A 31 -25.80 -23.49 8.96
N ASN A 32 -26.03 -23.60 7.65
CA ASN A 32 -26.39 -24.87 7.02
C ASN A 32 -25.22 -25.86 6.92
N HIS A 33 -23.99 -25.37 7.09
CA HIS A 33 -22.76 -26.18 7.03
C HIS A 33 -22.24 -26.56 8.42
N LEU A 34 -22.81 -25.98 9.47
CA LEU A 34 -22.52 -26.35 10.86
C LEU A 34 -23.45 -27.48 11.32
N PRO A 35 -23.00 -28.34 12.26
CA PRO A 35 -23.87 -29.34 12.87
C PRO A 35 -25.16 -28.71 13.45
N LEU A 36 -26.29 -29.40 13.29
CA LEU A 36 -27.57 -28.90 13.78
C LEU A 36 -27.51 -28.63 15.30
N GLY A 37 -27.82 -27.40 15.69
CA GLY A 37 -27.74 -26.94 17.08
C GLY A 37 -26.37 -26.43 17.53
N ALA A 38 -25.40 -26.30 16.61
CA ALA A 38 -24.13 -25.65 16.88
C ALA A 38 -24.33 -24.16 17.20
N ASN A 39 -23.58 -23.67 18.18
CA ASN A 39 -23.50 -22.26 18.51
C ASN A 39 -22.12 -21.73 18.10
N ILE A 40 -22.09 -20.72 17.24
CA ILE A 40 -20.85 -20.07 16.81
C ILE A 40 -20.29 -19.26 17.98
N ILE A 41 -19.02 -19.50 18.29
CA ILE A 41 -18.29 -18.83 19.37
C ILE A 41 -17.41 -17.72 18.78
N GLN A 42 -16.65 -18.01 17.72
CA GLN A 42 -15.83 -17.06 16.97
C GLN A 42 -15.89 -17.42 15.48
N CYS A 43 -15.80 -16.42 14.60
CA CYS A 43 -15.78 -16.61 13.14
C CYS A 43 -14.90 -15.53 12.51
N PHE A 44 -13.96 -15.94 11.65
CA PHE A 44 -13.14 -15.06 10.83
C PHE A 44 -13.49 -15.33 9.36
N ALA A 45 -13.73 -14.27 8.59
CA ALA A 45 -14.05 -14.32 7.17
C ALA A 45 -13.04 -13.45 6.41
N LEU A 46 -11.99 -14.07 5.88
CA LEU A 46 -10.85 -13.40 5.26
C LEU A 46 -10.38 -14.23 4.06
N PRO A 47 -9.85 -13.62 2.99
CA PRO A 47 -9.34 -14.32 1.80
C PRO A 47 -7.88 -14.76 1.89
N ASN A 48 -7.26 -14.57 3.06
CA ASN A 48 -5.82 -14.79 3.25
C ASN A 48 -5.55 -16.12 3.95
N PHE A 49 -6.54 -17.03 4.09
CA PHE A 49 -6.27 -18.34 4.66
C PHE A 49 -5.60 -19.28 3.65
N ASP A 50 -5.67 -18.99 2.36
CA ASP A 50 -4.74 -19.54 1.40
C ASP A 50 -4.27 -18.52 0.33
N LYS A 51 -4.00 -19.00 -0.89
CA LYS A 51 -3.42 -18.19 -1.98
C LYS A 51 -4.47 -17.79 -3.02
N ASP A 52 -5.67 -18.33 -2.94
CA ASP A 52 -6.75 -17.91 -3.80
C ASP A 52 -7.37 -16.60 -3.27
N PRO A 53 -8.07 -15.85 -4.14
CA PRO A 53 -8.60 -14.55 -3.77
C PRO A 53 -9.99 -14.62 -3.10
N ASP A 54 -10.57 -15.82 -2.96
CA ASP A 54 -11.91 -16.01 -2.45
C ASP A 54 -11.91 -16.01 -0.91
N VAL A 55 -13.05 -15.66 -0.30
CA VAL A 55 -13.12 -15.52 1.17
C VAL A 55 -13.34 -16.88 1.84
N GLU A 56 -12.44 -17.26 2.74
CA GLU A 56 -12.63 -18.42 3.60
C GLU A 56 -13.17 -18.05 5.00
N TYR A 57 -13.91 -18.99 5.58
CA TYR A 57 -14.57 -18.85 6.87
C TYR A 57 -13.98 -19.84 7.87
N LEU A 58 -13.20 -19.34 8.83
CA LEU A 58 -12.73 -20.13 9.97
C LEU A 58 -13.67 -19.94 11.16
N VAL A 59 -14.40 -21.01 11.51
CA VAL A 59 -15.47 -21.01 12.49
C VAL A 59 -15.09 -21.87 13.71
N LEU A 60 -15.04 -21.25 14.88
CA LEU A 60 -15.08 -21.95 16.17
C LEU A 60 -16.52 -22.05 16.62
N TYR A 61 -17.01 -23.27 16.81
CA TYR A 61 -18.37 -23.52 17.30
C TYR A 61 -18.37 -24.46 18.49
N SER A 62 -19.48 -24.47 19.22
CA SER A 62 -19.75 -25.42 20.29
C SER A 62 -21.05 -26.19 20.02
N LEU A 63 -21.04 -27.49 20.31
CA LEU A 63 -22.20 -28.37 20.25
C LEU A 63 -22.23 -29.23 21.52
N GLN A 64 -23.25 -29.06 22.35
CA GLN A 64 -23.38 -29.80 23.62
C GLN A 64 -22.10 -29.77 24.48
N GLU A 65 -21.50 -28.57 24.63
CA GLU A 65 -20.25 -28.31 25.36
C GLU A 65 -18.97 -28.89 24.72
N ASN A 66 -19.07 -29.54 23.56
CA ASN A 66 -17.92 -29.93 22.74
C ASN A 66 -17.55 -28.79 21.78
N TYR A 67 -16.27 -28.40 21.73
CA TYR A 67 -15.78 -27.31 20.90
C TYR A 67 -15.07 -27.87 19.67
N ALA A 68 -15.29 -27.26 18.51
CA ALA A 68 -14.62 -27.66 17.29
C ALA A 68 -14.39 -26.47 16.36
N LEU A 69 -13.38 -26.62 15.51
CA LEU A 69 -13.03 -25.70 14.45
C LEU A 69 -13.46 -26.27 13.11
N MET A 70 -13.93 -25.41 12.23
CA MET A 70 -14.24 -25.74 10.84
C MET A 70 -13.77 -24.60 9.95
N MET A 71 -13.07 -24.91 8.86
CA MET A 71 -12.77 -23.95 7.81
C MET A 71 -13.56 -24.28 6.56
N LEU A 72 -14.24 -23.28 6.02
CA LEU A 72 -15.08 -23.37 4.83
C LEU A 72 -14.54 -22.44 3.76
N ASP A 73 -14.38 -22.97 2.56
CA ASP A 73 -13.93 -22.25 1.37
C ASP A 73 -15.10 -22.09 0.39
N LEU A 74 -15.21 -20.94 -0.28
CA LEU A 74 -16.29 -20.60 -1.19
C LEU A 74 -15.92 -20.94 -2.65
N ILE A 75 -15.99 -22.23 -3.00
CA ILE A 75 -15.72 -22.69 -4.37
C ILE A 75 -17.03 -22.69 -5.18
N ASP A 76 -17.05 -22.02 -6.33
CA ASP A 76 -18.19 -21.97 -7.27
C ASP A 76 -19.54 -21.58 -6.61
N GLY A 77 -19.48 -20.68 -5.62
CA GLY A 77 -20.67 -20.20 -4.90
C GLY A 77 -21.26 -21.19 -3.88
N ARG A 78 -20.49 -22.22 -3.48
CA ARG A 78 -20.84 -23.19 -2.43
C ARG A 78 -19.73 -23.30 -1.40
N TYR A 79 -20.10 -23.31 -0.12
CA TYR A 79 -19.13 -23.60 0.94
C TYR A 79 -18.71 -25.07 0.90
N THR A 80 -17.41 -25.29 0.86
CA THR A 80 -16.75 -26.59 0.95
C THR A 80 -15.90 -26.62 2.21
N GLN A 81 -16.03 -27.68 3.00
CA GLN A 81 -15.20 -27.84 4.20
C GLN A 81 -13.79 -28.30 3.81
N ILE A 82 -12.79 -27.48 4.11
CA ILE A 82 -11.37 -27.76 3.82
C ILE A 82 -10.55 -28.10 5.08
N PHE A 83 -11.07 -27.79 6.27
CA PHE A 83 -10.47 -28.18 7.54
C PHE A 83 -11.52 -28.42 8.63
N ASN A 84 -11.27 -29.39 9.51
CA ASN A 84 -12.09 -29.64 10.70
C ASN A 84 -11.22 -30.22 11.82
N TYR A 85 -11.38 -29.71 13.03
CA TYR A 85 -10.66 -30.20 14.20
C TYR A 85 -11.54 -30.16 15.45
N ASP A 86 -11.63 -31.27 16.15
CA ASP A 86 -12.36 -31.39 17.43
C ASP A 86 -11.43 -31.01 18.59
N LEU A 87 -11.71 -29.88 19.25
CA LEU A 87 -10.98 -29.45 20.46
C LEU A 87 -11.41 -30.25 21.69
N GLY A 88 -12.54 -30.95 21.61
CA GLY A 88 -13.11 -31.70 22.71
C GLY A 88 -13.94 -30.84 23.67
N ARG A 89 -14.28 -31.45 24.81
CA ARG A 89 -15.03 -30.76 25.88
C ARG A 89 -14.14 -29.79 26.63
N GLY A 90 -14.63 -28.58 26.81
CA GLY A 90 -13.94 -27.57 27.61
C GLY A 90 -14.06 -27.83 29.11
N ASP A 91 -13.10 -27.35 29.90
CA ASP A 91 -13.21 -27.33 31.36
C ASP A 91 -14.55 -26.72 31.80
N ARG A 92 -15.28 -27.41 32.70
CA ARG A 92 -16.64 -27.02 33.09
C ARG A 92 -16.74 -25.62 33.70
N LYS A 93 -15.68 -25.16 34.37
CA LYS A 93 -15.69 -23.85 35.04
C LYS A 93 -15.38 -22.73 34.07
N THR A 94 -14.42 -22.92 33.17
CA THR A 94 -13.99 -21.88 32.22
C THR A 94 -14.62 -22.02 30.84
N LYS A 95 -15.42 -23.06 30.60
CA LYS A 95 -15.97 -23.43 29.30
C LYS A 95 -14.86 -23.53 28.24
N GLY A 96 -13.75 -24.17 28.61
CA GLY A 96 -12.59 -24.35 27.75
C GLY A 96 -11.68 -23.13 27.61
N LYS A 97 -12.03 -21.96 28.15
CA LYS A 97 -11.16 -20.78 28.05
C LYS A 97 -9.92 -20.92 28.94
N VAL A 98 -8.77 -20.49 28.41
CA VAL A 98 -7.52 -20.36 29.17
C VAL A 98 -7.51 -19.01 29.88
N LYS A 99 -7.11 -19.00 31.16
CA LYS A 99 -7.02 -17.79 31.96
C LYS A 99 -5.67 -17.11 31.80
N PHE A 100 -5.69 -15.79 31.86
CA PHE A 100 -4.50 -14.96 31.94
C PHE A 100 -4.04 -14.85 33.41
N GLY A 101 -3.25 -15.81 33.87
CA GLY A 101 -2.77 -15.87 35.26
C GLY A 101 -3.89 -15.62 36.30
N ASP A 102 -3.61 -14.76 37.28
CA ASP A 102 -4.58 -14.33 38.30
C ASP A 102 -5.30 -13.01 38.00
N THR A 103 -5.25 -12.54 36.76
CA THR A 103 -5.82 -11.22 36.41
C THR A 103 -7.35 -11.22 36.34
N GLY A 104 -7.97 -12.40 36.21
CA GLY A 104 -9.41 -12.55 36.02
C GLY A 104 -9.84 -12.63 34.55
N TYR A 105 -8.95 -12.26 33.63
CA TYR A 105 -9.19 -12.30 32.18
C TYR A 105 -8.99 -13.70 31.60
N THR A 106 -9.60 -13.92 30.45
CA THR A 106 -9.41 -15.12 29.63
C THR A 106 -8.93 -14.74 28.24
N TYR A 107 -8.13 -15.60 27.62
CA TYR A 107 -7.76 -15.42 26.23
C TYR A 107 -8.92 -15.80 25.31
N ASN A 108 -8.96 -15.19 24.12
CA ASN A 108 -9.77 -15.73 23.02
C ASN A 108 -9.29 -17.15 22.70
N ILE A 109 -10.24 -18.05 22.45
CA ILE A 109 -9.93 -19.46 22.17
C ILE A 109 -9.28 -19.58 20.81
N LEU A 110 -9.75 -18.84 19.82
CA LEU A 110 -9.19 -18.84 18.46
C LEU A 110 -8.56 -17.49 18.14
N GLN A 111 -7.38 -17.52 17.53
CA GLN A 111 -6.56 -16.38 17.14
C GLN A 111 -6.01 -16.62 15.72
N ILE A 112 -5.69 -15.54 14.99
CA ILE A 112 -5.17 -15.59 13.62
C ILE A 112 -4.06 -14.55 13.42
N GLY A 113 -3.17 -14.76 12.46
CA GLY A 113 -2.16 -13.78 12.03
C GLY A 113 -1.23 -14.34 10.95
N ASP A 114 -0.67 -13.48 10.11
CA ASP A 114 0.41 -13.82 9.16
C ASP A 114 1.74 -13.71 9.91
N LEU A 115 2.19 -14.81 10.48
CA LEU A 115 3.30 -14.82 11.43
C LEU A 115 4.66 -14.97 10.74
N ASP A 116 4.71 -15.51 9.51
CA ASP A 116 5.95 -15.60 8.74
C ASP A 116 6.02 -14.68 7.51
N LEU A 117 5.04 -13.79 7.37
CA LEU A 117 4.98 -12.73 6.36
C LEU A 117 4.95 -13.28 4.94
N ASP A 118 4.34 -14.47 4.76
CA ASP A 118 4.20 -15.11 3.45
C ASP A 118 2.88 -14.76 2.74
N GLY A 119 2.03 -13.96 3.40
CA GLY A 119 0.73 -13.51 2.93
C GLY A 119 -0.42 -14.48 3.25
N VAL A 120 -0.13 -15.63 3.87
CA VAL A 120 -1.10 -16.64 4.29
C VAL A 120 -1.21 -16.69 5.81
N LEU A 121 -2.44 -16.62 6.32
CA LEU A 121 -2.71 -16.55 7.76
C LEU A 121 -2.50 -17.90 8.45
N GLU A 122 -1.72 -17.92 9.53
CA GLU A 122 -1.82 -18.97 10.53
C GLU A 122 -2.98 -18.73 11.49
N PHE A 123 -3.38 -19.82 12.16
CA PHE A 123 -4.27 -19.73 13.30
C PHE A 123 -3.83 -20.64 14.42
N TRP A 124 -4.13 -20.24 15.65
CA TRP A 124 -3.86 -21.06 16.83
C TRP A 124 -5.02 -21.02 17.80
N THR A 125 -5.11 -22.09 18.60
CA THR A 125 -6.08 -22.19 19.66
C THR A 125 -5.45 -22.13 21.03
N LEU A 126 -6.12 -21.45 21.97
CA LEU A 126 -5.86 -21.48 23.41
C LEU A 126 -7.05 -22.13 24.10
N PHE A 127 -6.88 -23.40 24.46
CA PHE A 127 -7.98 -24.20 24.99
C PHE A 127 -7.57 -24.97 26.25
N ARG A 128 -8.51 -25.12 27.17
CA ARG A 128 -8.36 -25.94 28.37
C ARG A 128 -9.34 -27.12 28.32
N PRO A 129 -8.87 -28.33 27.96
CA PRO A 129 -9.73 -29.51 27.93
C PRO A 129 -10.26 -29.91 29.31
N GLU A 130 -11.42 -30.57 29.33
CA GLU A 130 -12.02 -31.13 30.55
C GLU A 130 -11.06 -32.14 31.22
N GLY A 131 -10.85 -32.00 32.52
CA GLY A 131 -10.01 -32.91 33.31
C GLY A 131 -8.50 -32.65 33.23
N VAL A 132 -8.07 -31.61 32.49
CA VAL A 132 -6.65 -31.26 32.32
C VAL A 132 -6.26 -30.06 33.22
N SER A 133 -5.07 -30.14 33.81
CA SER A 133 -4.55 -29.12 34.75
C SER A 133 -3.83 -27.94 34.09
N HIS A 134 -3.60 -28.01 32.78
CA HIS A 134 -2.93 -26.99 31.97
C HIS A 134 -3.83 -26.54 30.82
N GLY A 135 -3.57 -25.33 30.32
CA GLY A 135 -4.05 -24.91 29.00
C GLY A 135 -3.12 -25.43 27.91
N GLU A 136 -3.65 -25.51 26.70
CA GLU A 136 -2.93 -25.91 25.49
C GLU A 136 -3.00 -24.79 24.46
N LEU A 137 -1.85 -24.40 23.92
CA LEU A 137 -1.73 -23.59 22.71
C LEU A 137 -1.43 -24.52 21.55
N THR A 138 -2.30 -24.61 20.54
CA THR A 138 -2.08 -25.45 19.35
C THR A 138 -2.04 -24.60 18.09
N MET A 139 -0.94 -24.67 17.34
CA MET A 139 -0.70 -23.88 16.13
C MET A 139 -1.03 -24.68 14.86
N TYR A 140 -1.67 -24.03 13.89
CA TYR A 140 -2.01 -24.58 12.59
C TYR A 140 -1.50 -23.66 11.48
N LYS A 141 -0.89 -24.27 10.46
CA LYS A 141 -0.34 -23.56 9.30
C LYS A 141 -0.77 -24.24 8.01
N TYR A 142 -1.04 -23.43 6.98
CA TYR A 142 -1.35 -23.93 5.65
C TYR A 142 -0.11 -24.50 4.97
N ARG A 143 -0.15 -25.77 4.57
CA ARG A 143 0.94 -26.44 3.87
C ARG A 143 0.41 -27.60 3.02
N ASN A 144 0.89 -27.71 1.78
CA ASN A 144 0.46 -28.74 0.84
C ASN A 144 -1.07 -28.75 0.64
N ASN A 145 -1.63 -27.56 0.40
CA ASN A 145 -3.06 -27.32 0.16
C ASN A 145 -3.99 -27.75 1.31
N ASN A 146 -3.50 -27.80 2.55
CA ASN A 146 -4.30 -28.13 3.72
C ASN A 146 -3.72 -27.46 4.97
N TYR A 147 -4.55 -27.24 6.00
CA TYR A 147 -4.07 -26.84 7.32
C TYR A 147 -3.60 -28.04 8.13
N LEU A 148 -2.38 -27.93 8.66
CA LEU A 148 -1.76 -28.97 9.48
C LEU A 148 -1.42 -28.41 10.85
N GLN A 149 -1.55 -29.24 11.89
CA GLN A 149 -1.08 -28.90 13.22
C GLN A 149 0.47 -28.91 13.24
N MET A 150 1.06 -27.79 13.63
CA MET A 150 2.52 -27.63 13.71
C MET A 150 3.06 -28.12 15.06
N PHE A 151 2.48 -27.64 16.15
CA PHE A 151 2.90 -27.99 17.50
C PHE A 151 1.78 -27.72 18.52
N THR A 152 1.99 -28.24 19.74
CA THR A 152 1.20 -27.89 20.93
C THR A 152 2.13 -27.52 22.08
N ALA A 153 1.88 -26.39 22.72
CA ALA A 153 2.57 -25.93 23.93
C ALA A 153 1.63 -25.95 25.13
N ARG A 154 2.18 -26.10 26.35
CA ARG A 154 1.39 -26.35 27.57
C ARG A 154 1.84 -25.49 28.73
N GLY A 155 0.89 -24.84 29.40
CA GLY A 155 1.15 -24.01 30.58
C GLY A 155 0.08 -24.20 31.64
N GLN A 156 0.51 -24.37 32.89
CA GLN A 156 -0.39 -24.59 34.03
C GLN A 156 -0.96 -23.29 34.59
N TYR A 157 -0.15 -22.23 34.62
CA TYR A 157 -0.53 -20.93 35.17
C TYR A 157 -0.91 -19.94 34.07
N ASP A 158 -0.09 -19.84 33.03
CA ASP A 158 -0.30 -18.95 31.88
C ASP A 158 0.40 -19.53 30.64
N LEU A 159 -0.04 -19.12 29.46
CA LEU A 159 0.53 -19.47 28.17
C LEU A 159 0.65 -18.20 27.34
N GLN A 160 1.88 -17.79 27.06
CA GLN A 160 2.12 -16.57 26.30
C GLN A 160 2.73 -16.92 24.96
N PHE A 161 2.20 -16.33 23.90
CA PHE A 161 2.80 -16.35 22.58
C PHE A 161 3.19 -14.92 22.22
N MET A 162 4.45 -14.72 21.89
CA MET A 162 5.09 -13.42 21.79
C MET A 162 5.85 -13.32 20.47
N ASP A 163 5.85 -12.14 19.88
CA ASP A 163 6.74 -11.75 18.80
C ASP A 163 7.82 -10.81 19.34
N TYR A 164 9.08 -11.21 19.18
CA TYR A 164 10.26 -10.41 19.53
C TYR A 164 10.96 -9.96 18.24
N GLU A 165 10.37 -9.01 17.52
CA GLU A 165 10.92 -8.46 16.28
C GLU A 165 11.19 -9.55 15.21
N GLY A 166 10.23 -10.46 15.03
CA GLY A 166 10.29 -11.61 14.13
C GLY A 166 10.68 -12.92 14.82
N ASP A 167 11.13 -12.88 16.06
CA ASP A 167 11.36 -14.07 16.87
C ASP A 167 10.08 -14.50 17.61
N LEU A 168 9.34 -15.43 17.01
CA LEU A 168 8.12 -16.00 17.56
C LEU A 168 8.41 -16.98 18.70
N VAL A 169 8.05 -16.62 19.92
CA VAL A 169 8.38 -17.37 21.14
C VAL A 169 7.17 -17.65 22.00
N ILE A 170 7.08 -18.90 22.48
CA ILE A 170 6.09 -19.32 23.46
C ILE A 170 6.74 -19.43 24.83
N HIS A 171 6.13 -18.77 25.81
CA HIS A 171 6.47 -18.92 27.22
C HIS A 171 5.45 -19.82 27.91
N GLU A 172 5.91 -21.00 28.30
CA GLU A 172 5.17 -21.94 29.13
C GLU A 172 5.38 -21.56 30.59
N VAL A 173 4.34 -21.03 31.23
CA VAL A 173 4.40 -20.57 32.63
C VAL A 173 3.71 -21.58 33.52
N ASN A 174 4.52 -22.22 34.36
CA ASN A 174 4.10 -23.33 35.20
C ASN A 174 4.30 -22.99 36.67
N TYR A 175 3.54 -23.66 37.54
CA TYR A 175 3.86 -23.61 38.96
C TYR A 175 5.18 -24.34 39.20
N LEU A 176 6.06 -23.80 40.05
CA LEU A 176 7.26 -24.52 40.46
C LEU A 176 6.88 -25.91 41.03
N ASP A 177 7.56 -26.96 40.58
CA ASP A 177 7.24 -28.38 40.83
C ASP A 177 5.81 -28.82 40.45
N GLY A 178 5.09 -28.04 39.64
CA GLY A 178 3.71 -28.32 39.24
C GLY A 178 2.67 -28.17 40.36
N LYS A 179 3.00 -27.48 41.46
CA LYS A 179 2.13 -27.33 42.64
C LYS A 179 1.32 -26.02 42.58
N PRO A 180 -0.03 -26.05 42.42
CA PRO A 180 -0.84 -24.82 42.31
C PRO A 180 -0.75 -23.84 43.48
N ALA A 181 -0.35 -24.31 44.67
CA ALA A 181 -0.13 -23.49 45.86
C ALA A 181 1.20 -22.72 45.84
N SER A 182 2.10 -23.03 44.90
CA SER A 182 3.39 -22.37 44.79
C SER A 182 3.24 -20.86 44.58
N GLN A 183 4.06 -20.09 45.32
CA GLN A 183 4.20 -18.64 45.12
C GLN A 183 5.30 -18.30 44.11
N VAL A 184 5.96 -19.32 43.55
CA VAL A 184 6.99 -19.17 42.52
C VAL A 184 6.53 -19.87 41.25
N LEU A 185 6.71 -19.21 40.13
CA LEU A 185 6.43 -19.71 38.80
C LEU A 185 7.75 -20.02 38.08
N ALA A 186 7.74 -21.06 37.26
CA ALA A 186 8.81 -21.41 36.35
C ALA A 186 8.37 -21.07 34.92
N ILE A 187 9.22 -20.35 34.19
CA ILE A 187 9.01 -19.96 32.80
C ILE A 187 10.02 -20.71 31.94
N THR A 188 9.53 -21.41 30.93
CA THR A 188 10.34 -22.04 29.88
C THR A 188 9.97 -21.42 28.54
N SER A 189 10.98 -20.99 27.79
CA SER A 189 10.81 -20.34 26.50
C SER A 189 11.09 -21.32 25.36
N LYS A 190 10.23 -21.31 24.35
CA LYS A 190 10.36 -22.13 23.15
C LYS A 190 10.21 -21.27 21.92
N LYS A 191 11.27 -21.18 21.11
CA LYS A 191 11.24 -20.43 19.85
C LYS A 191 10.66 -21.31 18.75
N TRP A 192 9.73 -20.78 17.98
CA TRP A 192 9.23 -21.45 16.79
C TRP A 192 10.21 -21.25 15.63
N ASP A 193 10.80 -22.34 15.15
CA ASP A 193 11.61 -22.29 13.94
C ASP A 193 10.71 -22.49 12.71
N LEU A 194 10.52 -21.42 11.96
CA LEU A 194 9.68 -21.39 10.75
C LEU A 194 10.18 -22.34 9.65
N ARG A 195 11.48 -22.70 9.62
CA ARG A 195 12.04 -23.57 8.58
C ARG A 195 11.62 -25.02 8.77
N ASP A 196 11.71 -25.53 10.00
CA ASP A 196 11.37 -26.92 10.32
C ASP A 196 9.98 -27.07 10.97
N ASN A 197 9.32 -25.94 11.26
CA ASN A 197 8.01 -25.82 11.90
C ASN A 197 7.93 -26.47 13.29
N ARG A 198 9.03 -26.45 14.05
CA ARG A 198 9.08 -27.03 15.39
C ARG A 198 9.41 -25.98 16.45
N LEU A 199 8.93 -26.24 17.66
CA LEU A 199 9.36 -25.51 18.85
C LEU A 199 10.73 -26.01 19.29
N LYS A 200 11.69 -25.10 19.40
CA LYS A 200 13.02 -25.34 19.95
C LYS A 200 13.06 -24.80 21.38
N GLU A 201 13.22 -25.72 22.32
CA GLU A 201 13.28 -25.41 23.74
C GLU A 201 14.65 -24.85 24.11
N GLU A 202 14.63 -23.74 24.83
CA GLU A 202 15.82 -23.13 25.39
C GLU A 202 16.19 -23.82 26.70
N LYS A 203 17.49 -23.98 26.96
CA LYS A 203 17.97 -24.74 28.12
C LYS A 203 17.68 -24.07 29.46
N GLN A 204 17.34 -22.78 29.45
CA GLN A 204 17.25 -21.95 30.65
C GLN A 204 15.82 -21.90 31.18
N ILE A 205 15.66 -22.15 32.49
CA ILE A 205 14.39 -22.04 33.20
C ILE A 205 14.47 -20.81 34.11
N TYR A 206 13.53 -19.89 33.94
CA TYR A 206 13.46 -18.67 34.74
C TYR A 206 12.46 -18.86 35.87
N GLN A 207 12.77 -18.31 37.04
CA GLN A 207 11.87 -18.34 38.19
C GLN A 207 11.50 -16.93 38.59
N ILE A 208 10.21 -16.71 38.88
CA ILE A 208 9.67 -15.41 39.28
C ILE A 208 8.60 -15.61 40.34
N ALA A 209 8.51 -14.68 41.29
CA ALA A 209 7.42 -14.71 42.26
C ALA A 209 6.09 -14.46 41.54
N ARG A 210 5.04 -15.21 41.89
CA ARG A 210 3.72 -15.15 41.26
C ARG A 210 3.11 -13.75 41.27
N ARG A 211 3.30 -12.99 42.36
CA ARG A 211 2.85 -11.60 42.48
C ARG A 211 3.59 -10.68 41.50
N GLU A 212 4.90 -10.86 41.37
CA GLU A 212 5.71 -10.09 40.43
C GLU A 212 5.33 -10.44 38.99
N TYR A 213 5.14 -11.73 38.70
CA TYR A 213 4.64 -12.18 37.41
C TYR A 213 3.29 -11.56 37.06
N ALA A 214 2.34 -11.46 38.00
CA ALA A 214 1.03 -10.88 37.72
C ALA A 214 1.11 -9.40 37.33
N ASN A 215 1.91 -8.60 38.06
CA ASN A 215 2.15 -7.20 37.72
C ASN A 215 2.85 -7.08 36.36
N PHE A 216 3.86 -7.92 36.17
CA PHE A 216 4.62 -7.98 34.94
C PHE A 216 3.74 -8.41 33.75
N ALA A 217 2.85 -9.38 33.93
CA ALA A 217 1.93 -9.89 32.91
C ALA A 217 1.01 -8.83 32.37
N ARG A 218 0.43 -7.98 33.21
CA ARG A 218 -0.46 -6.90 32.79
C ARG A 218 0.13 -5.92 31.78
N LEU A 219 1.44 -5.67 31.85
CA LEU A 219 2.13 -4.79 30.90
C LEU A 219 2.27 -5.42 29.52
N ARG A 220 2.15 -6.74 29.43
CA ARG A 220 2.22 -7.57 28.22
C ARG A 220 3.42 -7.33 27.27
N ARG A 221 4.37 -6.47 27.65
CA ARG A 221 5.75 -6.36 27.16
C ARG A 221 6.66 -7.28 27.98
N ARG A 222 7.57 -8.00 27.31
CA ARG A 222 8.45 -9.00 27.94
C ARG A 222 9.91 -8.76 27.55
N PRO A 223 10.89 -8.76 28.48
CA PRO A 223 12.27 -8.87 28.09
C PRO A 223 12.49 -10.24 27.44
N GLN A 224 13.48 -10.32 26.55
CA GLN A 224 13.92 -11.57 25.98
C GLN A 224 14.46 -12.50 27.08
N LEU A 225 13.76 -13.61 27.33
CA LEU A 225 14.15 -14.65 28.29
C LEU A 225 14.81 -15.84 27.57
N PHE A 226 15.46 -15.61 26.42
CA PHE A 226 16.04 -16.66 25.59
C PHE A 226 17.23 -16.12 24.79
N GLY A 227 18.04 -17.01 24.21
CA GLY A 227 19.14 -16.61 23.31
C GLY A 227 20.33 -15.91 23.97
N MET A 228 20.33 -15.75 25.29
CA MET A 228 21.45 -15.19 26.07
C MET A 228 22.62 -16.20 26.06
N GLY A 229 23.59 -16.02 25.17
CA GLY A 229 24.76 -16.90 25.09
C GLY A 229 25.56 -16.92 26.39
N GLU A 230 26.34 -17.99 26.62
CA GLU A 230 27.21 -18.16 27.81
C GLU A 230 28.25 -17.02 28.00
N MET A 231 28.41 -16.11 27.03
CA MET A 231 29.36 -14.99 27.06
C MET A 231 28.74 -13.59 27.14
N GLU A 232 27.42 -13.43 27.06
CA GLU A 232 26.79 -12.11 27.21
C GLU A 232 26.26 -11.92 28.64
N SER A 233 27.09 -11.31 29.49
CA SER A 233 26.76 -11.04 30.90
C SER A 233 25.77 -9.89 31.10
N LYS A 234 25.09 -9.44 30.04
CA LYS A 234 24.11 -8.34 30.09
C LYS A 234 22.86 -8.74 29.34
N THR A 235 21.75 -8.79 30.06
CA THR A 235 20.41 -8.87 29.47
C THR A 235 20.24 -7.73 28.46
N VAL A 236 20.13 -8.04 27.17
CA VAL A 236 19.65 -7.06 26.19
C VAL A 236 18.15 -6.90 26.41
N LEU A 237 17.71 -5.68 26.71
CA LEU A 237 16.28 -5.36 26.82
C LEU A 237 15.70 -5.29 25.41
N CYS A 238 15.28 -6.43 24.88
CA CYS A 238 14.38 -6.52 23.74
C CYS A 238 12.98 -6.83 24.27
N TRP A 239 11.99 -6.03 23.88
CA TRP A 239 10.61 -6.14 24.36
C TRP A 239 9.75 -6.86 23.32
N GLY A 240 9.17 -8.00 23.69
CA GLY A 240 8.25 -8.74 22.82
C GLY A 240 6.79 -8.30 22.96
N THR A 241 6.05 -8.38 21.86
CA THR A 241 4.61 -8.08 21.74
C THR A 241 3.78 -9.36 21.86
N SER A 242 2.69 -9.35 22.62
CA SER A 242 1.88 -10.55 22.83
C SER A 242 0.86 -10.76 21.72
N LEU A 243 0.87 -11.94 21.12
CA LEU A 243 -0.03 -12.33 20.04
C LEU A 243 -1.41 -12.81 20.56
N ASN A 244 -1.50 -13.23 21.83
CA ASN A 244 -2.73 -13.81 22.40
C ASN A 244 -3.75 -12.76 22.83
N LYS A 245 -4.79 -12.46 22.04
CA LYS A 245 -5.80 -11.44 22.43
C LYS A 245 -6.70 -11.88 23.59
N ILE A 246 -7.08 -10.94 24.47
CA ILE A 246 -7.97 -11.17 25.62
C ILE A 246 -9.44 -11.13 25.17
N ALA A 247 -10.27 -12.03 25.71
CA ALA A 247 -11.66 -12.20 25.30
C ALA A 247 -12.63 -11.17 25.85
N GLU A 248 -12.31 -10.58 27.02
CA GLU A 248 -13.15 -9.55 27.64
C GLU A 248 -12.91 -8.15 27.09
N ILE A 249 -11.80 -7.91 26.39
CA ILE A 249 -11.49 -6.61 25.78
C ILE A 249 -12.29 -6.50 24.47
N PRO A 250 -13.23 -5.53 24.36
CA PRO A 250 -13.98 -5.31 23.13
C PRO A 250 -13.04 -4.89 21.98
N SER A 251 -13.31 -5.35 20.76
CA SER A 251 -12.55 -4.95 19.58
C SER A 251 -13.41 -4.30 18.50
N GLY A 252 -12.74 -3.53 17.62
CA GLY A 252 -13.34 -2.80 16.51
C GLY A 252 -14.38 -1.78 16.95
N LYS A 253 -15.43 -1.58 16.15
CA LYS A 253 -16.49 -0.58 16.43
C LYS A 253 -17.15 -0.74 17.80
N ARG A 254 -17.19 -1.95 18.38
CA ARG A 254 -17.77 -2.20 19.71
C ARG A 254 -16.94 -1.58 20.84
N ALA A 255 -15.64 -1.36 20.63
CA ALA A 255 -14.78 -0.63 21.56
C ALA A 255 -15.13 0.87 21.58
N ILE A 256 -15.39 1.44 20.40
CA ILE A 256 -15.49 2.89 20.21
C ILE A 256 -16.91 3.43 20.47
N LEU A 257 -17.93 2.79 19.89
CA LEU A 257 -19.30 3.34 19.88
C LEU A 257 -19.87 3.67 21.27
N PRO A 258 -19.63 2.87 22.33
CA PRO A 258 -20.11 3.19 23.68
C PRO A 258 -19.45 4.42 24.31
N LEU A 259 -18.29 4.85 23.80
CA LEU A 259 -17.53 6.00 24.31
C LEU A 259 -18.01 7.33 23.74
N LEU A 260 -18.72 7.29 22.60
CA LEU A 260 -19.13 8.49 21.89
C LEU A 260 -20.35 9.15 22.55
N PRO A 261 -20.46 10.49 22.47
CA PRO A 261 -21.70 11.20 22.81
C PRO A 261 -22.90 10.66 22.03
N SER A 262 -24.10 10.70 22.61
CA SER A 262 -25.31 10.10 22.03
C SER A 262 -25.74 10.69 20.68
N ASN A 263 -25.34 11.92 20.37
CA ASN A 263 -25.59 12.62 19.12
C ASN A 263 -24.37 12.65 18.17
N ALA A 264 -23.28 11.95 18.52
CA ALA A 264 -22.10 11.84 17.67
C ALA A 264 -22.28 10.74 16.61
N SER A 265 -21.65 10.93 15.46
CA SER A 265 -21.54 9.92 14.41
C SER A 265 -20.07 9.56 14.20
N LEU A 266 -19.70 8.31 14.47
CA LEU A 266 -18.36 7.81 14.14
C LEU A 266 -18.13 7.93 12.64
N LEU A 267 -17.07 8.62 12.25
CA LEU A 267 -16.75 8.87 10.85
C LEU A 267 -15.74 7.87 10.32
N ASP A 268 -14.58 7.80 10.97
CA ASP A 268 -13.46 6.97 10.56
C ASP A 268 -12.69 6.49 11.80
N TRP A 269 -12.09 5.31 11.74
CA TRP A 269 -11.29 4.76 12.85
C TRP A 269 -10.27 3.73 12.35
N ALA A 270 -9.17 3.63 13.09
CA ALA A 270 -8.14 2.62 12.91
C ALA A 270 -7.63 2.20 14.30
N SER A 271 -7.01 1.03 14.37
CA SER A 271 -6.36 0.54 15.56
C SER A 271 -4.90 0.24 15.26
N ASP A 272 -4.01 0.62 16.15
CA ASP A 272 -2.58 0.39 15.97
C ASP A 272 -1.89 0.35 17.34
N PRO A 273 -1.18 -0.73 17.70
CA PRO A 273 -0.52 -0.88 19.00
C PRO A 273 0.71 0.02 19.18
N ALA A 274 1.16 0.72 18.13
CA ALA A 274 2.25 1.68 18.20
C ALA A 274 1.76 3.11 18.48
N LEU A 275 0.52 3.27 18.97
CA LEU A 275 0.02 4.58 19.41
C LEU A 275 0.49 4.93 20.82
N ASP A 276 0.97 3.97 21.59
CA ASP A 276 1.67 4.22 22.84
C ASP A 276 2.69 3.11 23.18
N ASP A 277 3.11 3.13 24.44
CA ASP A 277 4.08 2.21 24.99
C ASP A 277 3.45 0.94 25.61
N ASP A 278 2.24 0.55 25.23
CA ASP A 278 1.73 -0.79 25.51
C ASP A 278 1.57 -1.64 24.23
N ILE A 279 0.73 -2.66 24.25
CA ILE A 279 0.58 -3.62 23.14
C ILE A 279 -0.88 -3.99 22.87
N GLU A 280 -1.82 -3.43 23.64
CA GLU A 280 -3.21 -3.56 23.26
C GLU A 280 -3.45 -2.75 21.99
N GLU A 281 -4.63 -2.91 21.41
CA GLU A 281 -4.99 -2.08 20.28
C GLU A 281 -5.60 -0.80 20.82
N GLU A 282 -4.87 0.31 20.67
CA GLU A 282 -5.46 1.62 20.85
C GLU A 282 -6.20 2.01 19.57
N TYR A 283 -7.29 2.74 19.74
CA TYR A 283 -8.11 3.18 18.62
C TYR A 283 -7.96 4.68 18.44
N VAL A 284 -7.44 5.10 17.29
CA VAL A 284 -7.59 6.48 16.81
C VAL A 284 -8.84 6.57 15.97
N PHE A 285 -9.65 7.58 16.24
CA PHE A 285 -10.85 7.80 15.44
C PHE A 285 -11.25 9.25 15.36
N THR A 286 -12.05 9.52 14.34
CA THR A 286 -12.71 10.80 14.12
C THR A 286 -14.21 10.63 14.13
N TYR A 287 -14.91 11.63 14.65
CA TYR A 287 -16.35 11.62 14.75
C TYR A 287 -16.94 13.00 14.50
N LEU A 288 -18.17 12.99 14.01
CA LEU A 288 -18.96 14.19 13.74
C LEU A 288 -19.87 14.48 14.93
N LEU A 289 -19.85 15.71 15.42
CA LEU A 289 -20.68 16.18 16.53
C LEU A 289 -21.42 17.46 16.12
N PRO A 290 -22.76 17.45 16.03
CA PRO A 290 -23.54 18.67 15.83
C PRO A 290 -23.33 19.65 16.99
N THR A 291 -23.14 20.94 16.71
CA THR A 291 -23.08 21.95 17.77
C THR A 291 -24.45 22.18 18.41
N GLU A 292 -24.48 22.39 19.72
CA GLU A 292 -25.71 22.64 20.48
C GLU A 292 -26.48 23.87 19.95
N ASP A 293 -25.76 24.92 19.58
CA ASP A 293 -26.35 26.18 19.10
C ASP A 293 -26.86 26.11 17.64
N SER A 294 -26.37 25.13 16.86
CA SER A 294 -26.70 25.03 15.44
C SER A 294 -26.42 23.61 14.91
N PRO A 295 -27.46 22.77 14.72
CA PRO A 295 -27.29 21.43 14.18
C PRO A 295 -26.71 21.39 12.75
N SER A 296 -26.79 22.51 12.00
CA SER A 296 -26.18 22.64 10.68
C SER A 296 -24.66 22.86 10.73
N LYS A 297 -24.11 23.25 11.89
CA LYS A 297 -22.67 23.30 12.13
C LYS A 297 -22.25 21.98 12.77
N VAL A 298 -21.67 21.11 11.96
CA VAL A 298 -21.16 19.81 12.41
C VAL A 298 -19.66 19.91 12.61
N LEU A 299 -19.19 19.65 13.81
CA LEU A 299 -17.78 19.59 14.14
C LEU A 299 -17.22 18.22 13.80
N LEU A 300 -16.06 18.19 13.18
CA LEU A 300 -15.20 17.02 13.10
C LEU A 300 -14.20 17.10 14.26
N LEU A 301 -14.19 16.06 15.09
CA LEU A 301 -13.33 15.91 16.26
C LEU A 301 -12.55 14.60 16.17
N ALA A 302 -11.45 14.51 16.91
CA ALA A 302 -10.62 13.31 16.99
C ALA A 302 -10.38 12.88 18.44
N ALA A 303 -10.21 11.58 18.64
CA ALA A 303 -9.92 11.01 19.95
C ALA A 303 -9.14 9.70 19.83
N ILE A 304 -8.55 9.30 20.96
CA ILE A 304 -7.97 7.98 21.19
C ILE A 304 -8.80 7.25 22.24
N ALA A 305 -9.02 5.96 22.04
CA ALA A 305 -9.47 5.05 23.07
C ALA A 305 -8.37 4.05 23.41
N ASP A 306 -7.99 4.05 24.68
CA ASP A 306 -6.95 3.21 25.28
C ASP A 306 -7.57 2.33 26.39
N TRP A 307 -7.11 1.09 26.55
CA TRP A 307 -7.71 0.13 27.47
C TRP A 307 -7.14 0.25 28.90
N ASP A 308 -7.96 0.74 29.84
CA ASP A 308 -7.60 0.79 31.25
C ASP A 308 -7.90 -0.56 31.94
N PHE A 309 -6.84 -1.33 32.22
CA PHE A 309 -6.91 -2.62 32.93
C PHE A 309 -7.42 -2.53 34.37
N GLU A 310 -7.25 -1.38 35.05
CA GLU A 310 -7.76 -1.22 36.42
C GLU A 310 -9.27 -1.02 36.40
N ARG A 311 -9.77 -0.25 35.44
CA ARG A 311 -11.22 0.04 35.28
C ARG A 311 -11.95 -1.01 34.45
N CYS A 312 -11.23 -1.86 33.73
CA CYS A 312 -11.78 -2.81 32.77
C CYS A 312 -12.64 -2.11 31.71
N ALA A 313 -12.20 -0.96 31.21
CA ALA A 313 -12.93 -0.16 30.23
C ALA A 313 -11.97 0.69 29.39
N TYR A 314 -12.38 1.00 28.17
CA TYR A 314 -11.66 1.99 27.37
C TYR A 314 -11.79 3.38 27.99
N GLN A 315 -10.66 4.06 28.13
CA GLN A 315 -10.57 5.47 28.46
C GLN A 315 -10.48 6.28 27.17
N LEU A 316 -11.37 7.26 27.04
CA LEU A 316 -11.38 8.19 25.92
C LEU A 316 -10.49 9.40 26.23
N THR A 317 -9.50 9.65 25.38
CA THR A 317 -8.68 10.86 25.40
C THR A 317 -8.99 11.70 24.15
N LEU A 318 -9.56 12.89 24.36
CA LEU A 318 -9.84 13.82 23.26
C LEU A 318 -8.53 14.44 22.76
N LEU A 319 -8.33 14.42 21.44
CA LEU A 319 -7.21 15.10 20.81
C LEU A 319 -7.59 16.56 20.54
N PRO A 320 -6.65 17.52 20.60
CA PRO A 320 -6.93 18.94 20.39
C PRO A 320 -7.14 19.28 18.90
N PHE A 321 -7.83 18.42 18.16
CA PHE A 321 -8.22 18.63 16.78
C PHE A 321 -9.70 19.04 16.69
N LYS A 322 -9.96 20.10 15.90
CA LYS A 322 -11.31 20.59 15.62
C LYS A 322 -11.37 21.17 14.21
N ALA A 323 -12.33 20.69 13.43
CA ALA A 323 -12.66 21.11 12.06
C ALA A 323 -14.18 21.12 11.85
N TYR A 324 -14.67 21.62 10.70
CA TYR A 324 -16.09 21.67 10.36
C TYR A 324 -16.45 20.67 9.24
N GLY A 325 -16.76 19.43 9.61
CA GLY A 325 -17.07 18.36 8.66
C GLY A 325 -15.85 17.90 7.84
N GLN A 326 -16.10 17.05 6.85
CA GLN A 326 -15.06 16.40 6.04
C GLN A 326 -14.45 17.31 4.98
N ALA A 327 -13.12 17.25 4.86
CA ALA A 327 -12.35 17.93 3.82
C ALA A 327 -12.69 17.42 2.42
N ARG A 328 -12.60 18.31 1.44
CA ARG A 328 -12.74 17.98 0.01
C ARG A 328 -11.57 18.54 -0.79
N ASP A 329 -11.12 17.79 -1.78
CA ASP A 329 -10.15 18.29 -2.74
C ASP A 329 -10.77 19.33 -3.70
N PRO A 330 -9.96 20.02 -4.53
CA PRO A 330 -10.45 20.99 -5.51
C PRO A 330 -11.43 20.40 -6.53
N GLU A 331 -11.37 19.08 -6.76
CA GLU A 331 -12.23 18.33 -7.65
C GLU A 331 -13.55 17.86 -6.99
N GLY A 332 -13.69 18.04 -5.66
CA GLY A 332 -14.88 17.77 -4.87
C GLY A 332 -14.91 16.38 -4.20
N TYR A 333 -13.85 15.59 -4.32
CA TYR A 333 -13.69 14.29 -3.67
C TYR A 333 -13.40 14.44 -2.18
N LEU A 334 -13.94 13.53 -1.38
CA LEU A 334 -13.76 13.55 0.08
C LEU A 334 -12.41 12.94 0.44
N TYR A 335 -11.68 13.59 1.33
CA TYR A 335 -10.49 13.01 1.95
C TYR A 335 -10.84 12.07 3.10
N LYS A 336 -9.93 11.12 3.41
CA LYS A 336 -9.87 10.51 4.74
C LYS A 336 -9.64 11.59 5.80
N SER A 337 -10.23 11.39 6.97
CA SER A 337 -10.23 12.39 8.05
C SER A 337 -9.00 12.32 8.96
N PHE A 338 -8.29 11.19 8.97
CA PHE A 338 -7.03 11.05 9.68
C PHE A 338 -6.09 10.04 9.01
N TYR A 339 -4.82 10.11 9.39
CA TYR A 339 -3.74 9.27 8.89
C TYR A 339 -2.82 8.89 10.04
N ILE A 340 -2.44 7.61 10.12
CA ILE A 340 -1.40 7.11 11.01
C ILE A 340 -0.10 7.11 10.21
N LEU A 341 0.88 7.86 10.68
CA LEU A 341 2.17 8.06 10.02
C LEU A 341 3.23 7.32 10.83
N GLN A 342 3.95 6.40 10.18
CA GLN A 342 4.89 5.54 10.87
C GLN A 342 6.06 6.35 11.42
N GLY A 343 6.39 6.14 12.69
CA GLY A 343 7.61 6.63 13.32
C GLY A 343 8.53 5.47 13.69
N ASN A 344 9.64 5.81 14.36
CA ASN A 344 10.57 4.81 14.86
C ASN A 344 10.07 4.24 16.20
N GLY A 345 9.25 3.19 16.13
CA GLY A 345 8.66 2.50 17.29
C GLY A 345 7.30 3.02 17.71
N LEU A 346 7.04 4.33 17.58
CA LEU A 346 5.77 4.98 17.90
C LEU A 346 5.24 5.74 16.69
N ASN A 347 3.95 5.59 16.40
CA ASN A 347 3.28 6.22 15.28
C ASN A 347 2.80 7.64 15.61
N HIS A 348 2.83 8.50 14.61
CA HIS A 348 2.38 9.89 14.64
C HIS A 348 1.04 10.03 13.92
N LEU A 349 0.34 11.15 14.12
CA LEU A 349 -1.00 11.34 13.55
C LEU A 349 -1.11 12.63 12.73
N ALA A 350 -1.89 12.55 11.66
CA ALA A 350 -2.34 13.71 10.90
C ALA A 350 -3.86 13.70 10.80
N PHE A 351 -4.49 14.86 11.00
CA PHE A 351 -5.95 15.02 10.91
C PHE A 351 -6.31 16.08 9.89
N LEU A 352 -7.29 15.78 9.04
CA LEU A 352 -7.73 16.63 7.96
C LEU A 352 -9.26 16.83 8.01
N GLY A 353 -9.69 18.08 7.91
CA GLY A 353 -11.10 18.44 7.84
C GLY A 353 -11.29 19.82 7.21
N ASN A 354 -12.53 20.31 7.13
CA ASN A 354 -12.68 21.70 6.69
C ASN A 354 -12.29 22.68 7.79
N GLY A 355 -11.61 23.76 7.40
CA GLY A 355 -11.29 24.88 8.26
C GLY A 355 -12.53 25.67 8.69
N GLN A 356 -12.30 26.81 9.34
CA GLN A 356 -13.38 27.65 9.87
C GLN A 356 -14.27 28.24 8.77
N GLU A 357 -13.67 28.59 7.63
CA GLU A 357 -14.41 29.02 6.45
C GLU A 357 -14.67 27.79 5.58
N LEU A 358 -15.92 27.42 5.30
CA LEU A 358 -16.19 26.40 4.28
C LEU A 358 -16.04 27.04 2.88
N PRO A 359 -15.35 26.42 1.90
CA PRO A 359 -14.72 25.08 1.90
C PRO A 359 -13.18 25.11 2.05
N SER A 360 -12.64 25.82 3.04
CA SER A 360 -11.21 25.76 3.37
C SER A 360 -10.82 24.43 3.99
N LEU A 361 -9.56 24.04 3.85
CA LEU A 361 -8.94 22.85 4.39
C LEU A 361 -8.11 23.20 5.63
N LYS A 362 -8.14 22.31 6.63
CA LYS A 362 -7.30 22.36 7.82
C LYS A 362 -6.63 21.01 8.05
N LEU A 363 -5.30 21.01 8.07
CA LEU A 363 -4.44 19.88 8.46
C LEU A 363 -3.82 20.18 9.82
N SER A 364 -3.99 19.29 10.81
CA SER A 364 -3.24 19.31 12.07
C SER A 364 -2.34 18.08 12.15
N LEU A 365 -1.07 18.27 12.48
CA LEU A 365 -0.07 17.22 12.65
C LEU A 365 0.28 17.06 14.12
N PHE A 366 0.45 15.80 14.55
CA PHE A 366 0.68 15.42 15.93
C PHE A 366 1.87 14.47 16.05
N ASN A 367 2.84 14.84 16.89
CA ASN A 367 3.92 13.95 17.29
C ASN A 367 3.48 13.11 18.48
N ASN A 368 3.90 11.85 18.47
CA ASN A 368 3.81 10.96 19.61
C ASN A 368 5.18 10.89 20.29
N ASN A 369 5.22 11.28 21.56
CA ASN A 369 6.45 11.28 22.37
C ASN A 369 6.49 10.15 23.40
N GLY A 370 5.52 9.22 23.34
CA GLY A 370 5.35 8.09 24.27
C GLY A 370 4.60 8.42 25.56
N LEU A 371 4.30 9.70 25.83
CA LEU A 371 3.48 10.11 26.97
C LEU A 371 2.14 10.69 26.54
N TYR A 372 2.13 11.46 25.46
CA TYR A 372 0.93 12.06 24.88
C TYR A 372 1.19 12.46 23.42
N LEU A 373 0.11 12.77 22.71
CA LEU A 373 0.19 13.39 21.39
C LEU A 373 0.23 14.90 21.49
N GLU A 374 1.23 15.50 20.86
CA GLU A 374 1.46 16.95 20.84
C GLU A 374 1.21 17.52 19.44
N GLU A 375 0.34 18.54 19.33
CA GLU A 375 0.14 19.25 18.06
C GLU A 375 1.41 20.03 17.71
N VAL A 376 2.03 19.70 16.57
CA VAL A 376 3.33 20.27 16.17
C VAL A 376 3.23 21.23 15.01
N ALA A 377 2.20 21.09 14.17
CA ALA A 377 1.94 22.02 13.09
C ALA A 377 0.46 22.03 12.71
N VAL A 378 -0.02 23.20 12.29
CA VAL A 378 -1.35 23.38 11.72
C VAL A 378 -1.24 24.17 10.43
N PHE A 379 -1.79 23.62 9.36
CA PHE A 379 -1.84 24.24 8.05
C PHE A 379 -3.28 24.48 7.65
N ASN A 380 -3.52 25.63 7.03
CA ASN A 380 -4.81 25.95 6.44
C ASN A 380 -4.60 26.36 4.99
N ALA A 381 -5.53 26.00 4.13
CA ALA A 381 -5.54 26.42 2.73
C ALA A 381 -6.99 26.54 2.24
N ASN A 382 -7.33 27.62 1.54
CA ASN A 382 -8.70 27.83 1.09
C ASN A 382 -9.05 27.12 -0.23
N TRP A 383 -8.06 26.50 -0.90
CA TRP A 383 -8.25 25.85 -2.18
C TRP A 383 -7.65 24.44 -2.25
N HIS A 384 -6.34 24.27 -2.00
CA HIS A 384 -5.69 22.95 -2.05
C HIS A 384 -4.63 22.79 -0.96
N LEU A 385 -4.51 21.58 -0.40
CA LEU A 385 -3.56 21.24 0.66
C LEU A 385 -3.04 19.82 0.39
N GLN A 386 -1.72 19.66 0.39
CA GLN A 386 -1.05 18.36 0.22
C GLN A 386 -0.05 18.13 1.35
N LEU A 387 0.11 16.86 1.76
CA LEU A 387 1.17 16.39 2.64
C LEU A 387 1.90 15.25 1.93
N LEU A 388 3.20 15.41 1.72
CA LEU A 388 4.07 14.51 0.98
C LEU A 388 5.11 13.93 1.93
N GLU A 389 5.31 12.62 1.87
CA GLU A 389 6.51 11.96 2.36
C GLU A 389 7.54 11.90 1.24
N ARG A 390 8.79 12.25 1.53
CA ARG A 390 9.88 12.28 0.56
C ARG A 390 11.10 11.58 1.14
N TYR A 391 11.52 10.51 0.49
CA TYR A 391 12.76 9.82 0.82
C TYR A 391 13.73 9.98 -0.34
N GLU A 392 14.75 10.82 -0.18
CA GLU A 392 15.73 11.09 -1.24
C GLU A 392 17.14 11.08 -0.66
N ASN A 393 18.10 10.48 -1.37
CA ASN A 393 19.51 10.45 -0.95
C ASN A 393 19.70 9.89 0.48
N ARG A 394 18.86 8.92 0.85
CA ARG A 394 18.80 8.31 2.19
C ARG A 394 18.34 9.24 3.32
N VAL A 395 17.60 10.29 2.99
CA VAL A 395 17.03 11.23 3.96
C VAL A 395 15.52 11.24 3.79
N LEU A 396 14.81 10.93 4.88
CA LEU A 396 13.37 11.10 4.98
C LEU A 396 13.05 12.56 5.32
N SER A 397 12.03 13.11 4.67
CA SER A 397 11.51 14.45 4.93
C SER A 397 10.01 14.49 4.62
N TYR A 398 9.33 15.48 5.20
CA TYR A 398 7.92 15.73 4.97
C TYR A 398 7.72 17.11 4.37
N ARG A 399 6.88 17.20 3.35
CA ARG A 399 6.56 18.47 2.68
C ARG A 399 5.06 18.73 2.74
N VAL A 400 4.67 19.90 3.21
CA VAL A 400 3.30 20.41 3.10
C VAL A 400 3.25 21.48 2.02
N ILE A 401 2.31 21.35 1.09
CA ILE A 401 2.02 22.37 0.08
C ILE A 401 0.66 22.97 0.39
N THR A 402 0.62 24.26 0.72
CA THR A 402 -0.63 25.01 0.95
C THR A 402 -0.89 25.93 -0.22
N ALA A 403 -2.12 25.95 -0.72
CA ALA A 403 -2.51 26.78 -1.86
C ALA A 403 -3.81 27.55 -1.57
N ASP A 404 -3.70 28.88 -1.60
CA ASP A 404 -4.81 29.80 -1.41
C ASP A 404 -5.18 30.49 -2.73
N GLN A 405 -6.44 30.37 -3.15
CA GLN A 405 -6.98 31.11 -4.26
C GLN A 405 -7.39 32.52 -3.83
N GLU A 406 -6.80 33.53 -4.47
CA GLU A 406 -7.18 34.92 -4.28
C GLU A 406 -8.52 35.23 -4.95
N LYS A 407 -9.53 35.66 -4.18
CA LYS A 407 -10.86 35.97 -4.72
C LYS A 407 -10.87 37.08 -5.78
N SER A 408 -9.93 38.03 -5.72
CA SER A 408 -9.88 39.18 -6.64
C SER A 408 -9.22 38.87 -7.98
N THR A 409 -8.20 38.01 -8.00
CA THR A 409 -7.38 37.73 -9.19
C THR A 409 -7.59 36.33 -9.74
N GLY A 410 -8.14 35.41 -8.94
CA GLY A 410 -8.21 33.98 -9.23
C GLY A 410 -6.86 33.25 -9.18
N ARG A 411 -5.76 33.95 -8.85
CA ARG A 411 -4.42 33.37 -8.76
C ARG A 411 -4.27 32.53 -7.50
N ILE A 412 -3.38 31.55 -7.57
CA ILE A 412 -3.04 30.66 -6.47
C ILE A 412 -1.77 31.16 -5.80
N LYS A 413 -1.86 31.53 -4.53
CA LYS A 413 -0.71 31.74 -3.63
C LYS A 413 -0.33 30.40 -3.04
N MET A 414 0.80 29.87 -3.48
CA MET A 414 1.33 28.58 -3.05
C MET A 414 2.51 28.79 -2.10
N LYS A 415 2.56 27.97 -1.03
CA LYS A 415 3.72 27.85 -0.13
C LYS A 415 4.12 26.40 0.05
N GLU A 416 5.43 26.16 0.08
CA GLU A 416 6.03 24.86 0.43
C GLU A 416 6.66 24.93 1.80
N TRP A 417 6.37 23.93 2.62
CA TRP A 417 6.87 23.81 3.99
C TRP A 417 7.56 22.47 4.13
N ASP A 418 8.84 22.47 4.47
CA ASP A 418 9.61 21.26 4.66
C ASP A 418 9.88 21.02 6.15
N SER A 419 9.82 19.75 6.56
CA SER A 419 10.23 19.27 7.89
C SER A 419 11.06 18.01 7.74
N TYR A 420 12.02 17.83 8.64
CA TYR A 420 12.85 16.64 8.73
C TYR A 420 12.56 15.92 10.04
N PRO A 421 12.48 14.59 10.06
CA PRO A 421 12.37 13.83 11.29
C PRO A 421 13.50 14.17 12.28
N GLN A 422 13.15 14.32 13.55
CA GLN A 422 14.06 14.58 14.66
C GLN A 422 13.67 13.71 15.85
N GLY A 423 14.54 13.61 16.86
CA GLY A 423 14.23 12.87 18.09
C GLY A 423 14.42 11.36 17.97
N VAL A 424 13.90 10.62 18.96
CA VAL A 424 14.10 9.17 19.11
C VAL A 424 13.08 8.38 18.31
N TYR A 425 11.86 8.92 18.21
CA TYR A 425 10.74 8.29 17.52
C TYR A 425 10.56 8.81 16.09
N GLN A 426 11.52 9.59 15.58
CA GLN A 426 11.45 10.24 14.26
C GLN A 426 10.29 11.23 14.14
N GLU A 427 10.06 11.96 15.23
CA GLU A 427 9.06 13.03 15.34
C GLU A 427 9.23 14.09 14.23
N PHE A 428 8.12 14.67 13.75
CA PHE A 428 8.17 15.82 12.84
C PHE A 428 8.96 16.95 13.49
N GLY A 429 10.06 17.36 12.85
CA GLY A 429 10.76 18.59 13.19
C GLY A 429 9.93 19.85 12.88
N PRO A 430 10.47 21.04 13.16
CA PRO A 430 9.80 22.30 12.82
C PRO A 430 9.64 22.42 11.30
N PHE A 431 8.44 22.78 10.87
CA PHE A 431 8.16 23.08 9.47
C PHE A 431 8.68 24.48 9.10
N THR A 432 9.53 24.55 8.08
CA THR A 432 10.07 25.81 7.56
C THR A 432 9.59 26.07 6.15
N CYS A 433 9.09 27.29 5.89
CA CYS A 433 8.67 27.69 4.55
C CYS A 433 9.91 27.87 3.65
N SER A 434 10.02 27.05 2.61
CA SER A 434 11.14 27.09 1.66
C SER A 434 10.83 27.92 0.41
N THR A 435 9.57 27.90 -0.05
CA THR A 435 9.15 28.54 -1.29
C THR A 435 7.79 29.24 -1.13
N GLU A 436 7.64 30.42 -1.74
CA GLU A 436 6.33 31.07 -1.94
C GLU A 436 6.21 31.59 -3.38
N LYS A 437 5.11 31.25 -4.08
CA LYS A 437 4.86 31.65 -5.47
C LYS A 437 3.40 32.05 -5.68
N SER A 438 3.17 33.00 -6.60
CA SER A 438 1.82 33.31 -7.10
C SER A 438 1.67 32.80 -8.54
N LEU A 439 0.77 31.85 -8.75
CA LEU A 439 0.64 31.08 -9.99
C LEU A 439 -0.78 31.21 -10.56
N SER A 440 -0.93 30.93 -11.86
CA SER A 440 -2.25 30.59 -12.38
C SER A 440 -2.67 29.19 -11.88
N ILE A 441 -3.96 28.86 -11.91
CA ILE A 441 -4.44 27.50 -11.58
C ILE A 441 -3.72 26.45 -12.42
N ARG A 442 -3.53 26.75 -13.71
CA ARG A 442 -2.84 25.89 -14.67
C ARG A 442 -1.38 25.65 -14.29
N ASP A 443 -0.63 26.72 -14.00
CA ASP A 443 0.78 26.61 -13.62
C ASP A 443 0.95 25.88 -12.29
N TYR A 444 0.03 26.11 -11.35
CA TYR A 444 -0.01 25.37 -10.10
C TYR A 444 -0.21 23.88 -10.35
N LYS A 445 -1.26 23.50 -11.08
CA LYS A 445 -1.56 22.08 -11.31
C LYS A 445 -0.43 21.36 -12.05
N LYS A 446 0.18 22.03 -13.03
CA LYS A 446 1.31 21.48 -13.79
C LYS A 446 2.56 21.23 -12.93
N GLN A 447 2.76 21.97 -11.84
CA GLN A 447 4.00 21.93 -11.06
C GLN A 447 3.87 21.27 -9.69
N TYR A 448 2.70 21.35 -9.06
CA TYR A 448 2.53 20.97 -7.64
C TYR A 448 1.36 20.04 -7.40
N TYR A 449 0.56 19.67 -8.40
CA TYR A 449 -0.53 18.72 -8.18
C TYR A 449 0.01 17.29 -8.23
N HIS A 450 0.15 16.66 -7.07
CA HIS A 450 0.58 15.28 -6.96
C HIS A 450 -0.63 14.35 -7.01
N ILE A 451 -0.41 13.14 -7.53
CA ILE A 451 -1.37 12.04 -7.52
C ILE A 451 -1.08 11.12 -6.33
N GLU A 452 -2.09 10.40 -5.85
CA GLU A 452 -2.02 9.46 -4.70
C GLU A 452 -1.29 8.15 -5.02
N GLU A 453 -0.17 8.23 -5.73
CA GLU A 453 0.68 7.10 -6.10
C GLU A 453 2.15 7.52 -5.93
N PRO A 454 3.02 6.66 -5.38
CA PRO A 454 4.41 7.04 -5.16
C PRO A 454 5.13 7.25 -6.49
N ILE A 455 5.97 8.27 -6.49
CA ILE A 455 6.78 8.72 -7.61
C ILE A 455 8.20 8.29 -7.31
N TRP A 456 8.72 7.33 -8.07
CA TRP A 456 10.08 6.82 -7.88
C TRP A 456 11.10 7.65 -8.66
N SER A 457 12.20 7.97 -8.01
CA SER A 457 13.39 8.59 -8.60
C SER A 457 14.61 7.68 -8.38
N GLN A 458 15.72 7.96 -9.08
CA GLN A 458 16.97 7.22 -8.87
C GLN A 458 17.48 7.29 -7.43
N SER A 459 17.14 8.37 -6.71
CA SER A 459 17.57 8.64 -5.34
C SER A 459 16.55 8.28 -4.26
N GLY A 460 15.35 7.82 -4.63
CA GLY A 460 14.31 7.36 -3.69
C GLY A 460 12.88 7.59 -4.21
N TYR A 461 11.99 8.19 -3.42
CA TYR A 461 10.59 8.40 -3.79
C TYR A 461 9.95 9.66 -3.17
N GLU A 462 8.86 10.10 -3.77
CA GLU A 462 7.88 11.04 -3.20
C GLU A 462 6.49 10.39 -3.15
N TYR A 463 5.76 10.53 -2.05
CA TYR A 463 4.45 9.92 -1.85
C TYR A 463 3.45 10.89 -1.22
N LEU A 464 2.29 11.07 -1.87
CA LEU A 464 1.18 11.87 -1.33
C LEU A 464 0.43 11.07 -0.26
N LEU A 465 0.49 11.57 0.97
CA LEU A 465 -0.11 10.91 2.14
C LEU A 465 -1.63 11.15 2.22
N LEU A 466 -2.11 12.31 1.79
CA LEU A 466 -3.54 12.65 1.87
C LEU A 466 -4.32 11.93 0.77
N GLN A 467 -5.13 10.95 1.16
CA GLN A 467 -5.88 10.08 0.26
C GLN A 467 -7.35 10.48 0.20
N THR A 468 -7.93 10.42 -0.99
CA THR A 468 -9.35 10.64 -1.24
C THR A 468 -10.10 9.32 -1.43
N PHE A 469 -11.42 9.33 -1.20
CA PHE A 469 -12.29 8.17 -1.39
C PHE A 469 -12.74 7.99 -2.86
N HIS A 470 -11.80 8.03 -3.82
CA HIS A 470 -12.10 7.74 -5.23
C HIS A 470 -11.66 6.33 -5.65
N GLN A 471 -12.44 5.71 -6.53
CA GLN A 471 -12.04 4.47 -7.18
C GLN A 471 -11.05 4.79 -8.32
N LYS A 472 -10.00 3.98 -8.45
CA LYS A 472 -9.10 4.04 -9.61
C LYS A 472 -9.90 3.70 -10.87
N ILE A 473 -9.95 4.64 -11.82
CA ILE A 473 -10.64 4.44 -13.10
C ILE A 473 -9.61 3.99 -14.12
N ASN A 474 -9.86 2.87 -14.81
CA ASN A 474 -9.05 2.51 -15.97
C ASN A 474 -9.33 3.53 -17.10
N PRO A 475 -8.33 4.33 -17.50
CA PRO A 475 -8.53 5.44 -18.43
C PRO A 475 -8.70 4.96 -19.88
N PHE A 476 -8.37 3.70 -20.18
CA PHE A 476 -8.47 3.11 -21.53
C PHE A 476 -9.72 2.22 -21.71
N ALA A 477 -10.37 1.81 -20.63
CA ALA A 477 -11.59 1.00 -20.67
C ALA A 477 -12.88 1.83 -20.66
N SER A 478 -12.79 3.10 -20.26
CA SER A 478 -13.94 3.96 -20.00
C SER A 478 -14.24 4.91 -21.15
N GLN A 479 -15.52 5.22 -21.39
CA GLN A 479 -15.88 6.31 -22.31
C GLN A 479 -15.42 7.64 -21.71
N LEU A 480 -14.69 8.44 -22.49
CA LEU A 480 -14.22 9.76 -22.07
C LEU A 480 -15.40 10.66 -21.67
N PRO A 481 -15.32 11.34 -20.51
CA PRO A 481 -16.30 12.36 -20.15
C PRO A 481 -16.16 13.60 -21.02
N GLY A 482 -17.28 14.27 -21.31
CA GLY A 482 -17.27 15.60 -21.94
C GLY A 482 -16.66 15.68 -23.34
N THR A 483 -16.65 14.58 -24.11
CA THR A 483 -16.02 14.51 -25.46
C THR A 483 -16.45 15.57 -26.46
N ASP A 484 -17.59 16.22 -26.22
CA ASP A 484 -18.16 17.31 -27.00
C ASP A 484 -17.60 18.69 -26.62
N PHE A 485 -16.73 18.79 -25.61
CA PHE A 485 -16.03 20.02 -25.24
C PHE A 485 -15.27 20.60 -26.43
N GLN A 486 -15.38 21.92 -26.63
CA GLN A 486 -14.81 22.61 -27.80
C GLN A 486 -13.57 23.47 -27.45
N GLY A 487 -13.13 23.49 -26.20
CA GLY A 487 -11.96 24.27 -25.76
C GLY A 487 -10.62 23.64 -26.11
N ARG A 488 -9.52 24.15 -25.52
CA ARG A 488 -8.16 23.62 -25.75
C ARG A 488 -8.00 22.24 -25.10
N ILE A 489 -7.07 21.43 -25.61
CA ILE A 489 -6.78 20.10 -25.06
C ILE A 489 -6.41 20.17 -23.58
N GLU A 490 -5.59 21.15 -23.20
CA GLU A 490 -5.16 21.26 -21.82
C GLU A 490 -6.31 21.60 -20.87
N ASP A 491 -7.25 22.45 -21.29
CA ASP A 491 -8.45 22.76 -20.51
C ASP A 491 -9.32 21.51 -20.32
N PHE A 492 -9.37 20.64 -21.34
CA PHE A 492 -10.07 19.36 -21.26
C PHE A 492 -9.42 18.41 -20.25
N ILE A 493 -8.09 18.27 -20.30
CA ILE A 493 -7.32 17.45 -19.34
C ILE A 493 -7.63 17.89 -17.91
N PHE A 494 -7.50 19.19 -17.62
CA PHE A 494 -7.72 19.73 -16.27
C PHE A 494 -9.16 19.60 -15.78
N LYS A 495 -10.14 19.67 -16.68
CA LYS A 495 -11.56 19.66 -16.31
C LYS A 495 -12.12 18.25 -16.15
N TYR A 496 -11.66 17.32 -16.98
CA TYR A 496 -12.32 16.03 -17.15
C TYR A 496 -11.44 14.82 -16.87
N LEU A 497 -10.10 14.95 -16.96
CA LEU A 497 -9.19 13.81 -16.88
C LEU A 497 -8.39 13.73 -15.56
N THR A 498 -8.54 14.72 -14.67
CA THR A 498 -7.95 14.66 -13.31
C THR A 498 -8.25 13.35 -12.56
N PRO A 499 -9.46 12.76 -12.63
CA PRO A 499 -9.76 11.49 -11.95
C PRO A 499 -8.95 10.28 -12.45
N TYR A 500 -8.31 10.39 -13.62
CA TYR A 500 -7.48 9.33 -14.20
C TYR A 500 -6.07 9.28 -13.61
N ARG A 501 -5.77 10.10 -12.59
CA ARG A 501 -4.48 10.12 -11.89
C ARG A 501 -3.30 10.22 -12.86
N ILE A 502 -3.41 11.15 -13.82
CA ILE A 502 -2.36 11.38 -14.82
C ILE A 502 -1.11 11.86 -14.10
N HIS A 503 -0.01 11.16 -14.28
CA HIS A 503 1.25 11.44 -13.61
C HIS A 503 1.97 12.64 -14.21
N ASN A 504 2.04 12.69 -15.54
CA ASN A 504 2.59 13.82 -16.30
C ASN A 504 1.90 13.93 -17.66
N TRP A 505 1.92 15.12 -18.26
CA TRP A 505 1.45 15.31 -19.63
C TRP A 505 2.34 16.24 -20.45
N TYR A 506 2.36 16.00 -21.75
CA TYR A 506 2.93 16.86 -22.78
C TYR A 506 1.83 17.28 -23.74
N VAL A 507 1.82 18.55 -24.18
CA VAL A 507 0.89 19.07 -25.19
C VAL A 507 1.70 19.73 -26.30
N GLY A 508 1.41 19.40 -27.55
CA GLY A 508 2.04 20.01 -28.73
C GLY A 508 1.45 19.50 -30.04
N ASP A 509 1.65 20.25 -31.12
CA ASP A 509 1.26 19.86 -32.48
C ASP A 509 2.32 18.89 -33.04
N LEU A 510 2.06 17.59 -32.88
CA LEU A 510 3.01 16.53 -33.14
C LEU A 510 3.16 16.25 -34.65
N ASP A 511 2.11 16.43 -35.46
CA ASP A 511 2.14 16.13 -36.90
C ASP A 511 2.14 17.39 -37.79
N ARG A 512 2.20 18.59 -37.19
CA ARG A 512 2.15 19.91 -37.85
C ARG A 512 0.86 20.17 -38.63
N ASN A 513 -0.26 19.60 -38.18
CA ASN A 513 -1.56 19.86 -38.79
C ASN A 513 -2.23 21.15 -38.28
N GLY A 514 -1.65 21.82 -37.27
CA GLY A 514 -2.15 23.05 -36.66
C GLY A 514 -3.08 22.82 -35.45
N GLU A 515 -3.42 21.58 -35.14
CA GLU A 515 -4.10 21.15 -33.93
C GLU A 515 -3.08 20.58 -32.94
N GLU A 516 -3.33 20.76 -31.65
CA GLU A 516 -2.49 20.15 -30.61
C GLU A 516 -2.89 18.68 -30.41
N GLU A 517 -1.94 17.85 -29.99
CA GLU A 517 -2.18 16.58 -29.33
C GLU A 517 -1.63 16.61 -27.90
N ALA A 518 -2.04 15.67 -27.06
CA ALA A 518 -1.41 15.44 -25.78
C ALA A 518 -1.00 14.00 -25.54
N LEU A 519 0.17 13.82 -24.94
CA LEU A 519 0.64 12.55 -24.40
C LEU A 519 0.47 12.59 -22.88
N LEU A 520 -0.20 11.59 -22.32
CA LEU A 520 -0.52 11.48 -20.90
C LEU A 520 0.19 10.24 -20.35
N LEU A 521 1.10 10.42 -19.39
CA LEU A 521 1.75 9.33 -18.68
C LEU A 521 0.89 8.89 -17.50
N ILE A 522 0.51 7.62 -17.48
CA ILE A 522 -0.43 7.07 -16.49
C ILE A 522 0.18 5.79 -15.92
N ARG A 523 0.17 5.65 -14.59
CA ARG A 523 0.56 4.42 -13.92
C ARG A 523 -0.59 3.41 -13.93
N THR A 524 -0.31 2.18 -14.33
CA THR A 524 -1.35 1.16 -14.60
C THR A 524 -1.26 -0.09 -13.73
N ASP A 525 -0.23 -0.23 -12.90
CA ASP A 525 -0.14 -1.30 -11.90
C ASP A 525 -1.07 -1.06 -10.70
N ASP A 526 -1.42 -2.17 -10.02
CA ASP A 526 -2.24 -2.18 -8.80
C ASP A 526 -1.37 -2.16 -7.52
N ASP A 527 -0.10 -2.57 -7.61
CA ASP A 527 0.83 -2.62 -6.48
C ASP A 527 1.55 -1.27 -6.30
N LEU A 528 1.05 -0.46 -5.37
CA LEU A 528 1.60 0.86 -5.06
C LEU A 528 3.11 0.84 -4.74
N TRP A 529 3.60 -0.20 -4.07
CA TRP A 529 4.98 -0.29 -3.60
C TRP A 529 5.88 -1.18 -4.47
N GLY A 530 5.29 -1.86 -5.46
CA GLY A 530 5.99 -2.60 -6.49
C GLY A 530 6.71 -1.71 -7.50
N TRP A 531 7.38 -2.35 -8.46
CA TRP A 531 7.99 -1.65 -9.59
C TRP A 531 6.91 -1.00 -10.44
N PRO A 532 6.91 0.34 -10.59
CA PRO A 532 5.82 1.04 -11.25
C PRO A 532 5.78 0.70 -12.75
N GLN A 533 4.58 0.48 -13.27
CA GLN A 533 4.34 0.25 -14.70
C GLN A 533 3.57 1.42 -15.27
N TYR A 534 4.15 2.09 -16.26
CA TYR A 534 3.51 3.21 -16.91
C TYR A 534 3.03 2.86 -18.32
N ARG A 535 1.94 3.52 -18.72
CA ARG A 535 1.41 3.57 -20.08
C ARG A 535 1.36 5.02 -20.53
N VAL A 536 1.50 5.23 -21.84
CA VAL A 536 1.24 6.52 -22.47
C VAL A 536 -0.11 6.45 -23.16
N GLY A 537 -0.97 7.41 -22.87
CA GLY A 537 -2.17 7.65 -23.63
C GLY A 537 -2.02 8.86 -24.56
N LEU A 538 -2.55 8.75 -25.77
CA LEU A 538 -2.60 9.82 -26.75
C LEU A 538 -4.01 10.42 -26.78
N LEU A 539 -4.10 11.70 -26.47
CA LEU A 539 -5.33 12.50 -26.54
C LEU A 539 -5.29 13.36 -27.80
N THR A 540 -6.26 13.17 -28.68
CA THR A 540 -6.43 13.95 -29.92
C THR A 540 -7.79 14.64 -29.96
N LYS A 541 -7.88 15.73 -30.71
CA LYS A 541 -9.13 16.46 -30.92
C LYS A 541 -9.40 16.59 -32.42
N GLU A 542 -10.39 15.82 -32.88
CA GLU A 542 -10.97 16.01 -34.22
C GLU A 542 -12.32 16.76 -34.06
N ALA A 543 -13.45 16.14 -34.42
CA ALA A 543 -14.77 16.65 -34.07
C ALA A 543 -15.10 16.48 -32.57
N ARG A 544 -14.42 15.54 -31.90
CA ARG A 544 -14.55 15.17 -30.49
C ARG A 544 -13.18 14.78 -29.95
N PHE A 545 -13.06 14.79 -28.62
CA PHE A 545 -11.89 14.25 -27.94
C PHE A 545 -11.86 12.73 -28.01
N ASN A 546 -10.74 12.19 -28.46
CA ASN A 546 -10.44 10.76 -28.50
C ASN A 546 -9.18 10.49 -27.68
N PHE A 547 -9.18 9.39 -26.92
CA PHE A 547 -8.08 8.97 -26.06
C PHE A 547 -7.79 7.50 -26.32
N GLU A 548 -6.57 7.19 -26.70
CA GLU A 548 -6.13 5.83 -27.01
C GLU A 548 -4.80 5.52 -26.31
N GLU A 549 -4.55 4.25 -26.01
CA GLU A 549 -3.22 3.82 -25.56
C GLU A 549 -2.24 3.83 -26.74
N ILE A 550 -0.99 4.24 -26.48
CA ILE A 550 0.07 4.24 -27.48
C ILE A 550 1.38 3.70 -26.91
N GLY A 551 2.04 2.84 -27.68
CA GLY A 551 3.34 2.27 -27.32
C GLY A 551 3.30 1.13 -26.29
N PRO A 552 4.50 0.68 -25.86
CA PRO A 552 4.66 -0.42 -24.89
C PRO A 552 4.38 -0.01 -23.43
N ILE A 553 4.33 -0.99 -22.52
CA ILE A 553 4.42 -0.73 -21.06
C ILE A 553 5.84 -0.25 -20.80
N LEU A 554 5.97 0.76 -19.98
CA LEU A 554 7.26 1.27 -19.49
C LEU A 554 7.48 0.73 -18.07
N PRO A 555 8.26 -0.36 -17.91
CA PRO A 555 8.47 -1.01 -16.61
C PRO A 555 9.49 -0.27 -15.72
N SER A 556 10.29 0.62 -16.31
CA SER A 556 11.19 1.51 -15.58
C SER A 556 11.29 2.84 -16.31
N MET A 557 11.08 3.93 -15.58
CA MET A 557 11.18 5.31 -16.08
C MET A 557 12.42 5.98 -15.49
N GLY A 558 13.17 6.70 -16.31
CA GLY A 558 14.36 7.43 -15.86
C GLY A 558 15.54 6.55 -15.47
N SER A 559 15.64 5.32 -15.98
CA SER A 559 16.73 4.39 -15.65
C SER A 559 17.82 4.36 -16.74
N GLY A 560 19.08 4.20 -16.32
CA GLY A 560 20.25 4.04 -17.20
C GLY A 560 20.66 5.29 -18.00
N GLN A 561 21.53 5.10 -19.00
CA GLN A 561 22.09 6.16 -19.85
C GLN A 561 22.18 5.68 -21.31
N PRO A 562 21.41 6.25 -22.26
CA PRO A 562 20.35 7.25 -22.06
C PRO A 562 19.20 6.73 -21.18
N LEU A 563 18.44 7.67 -20.60
CA LEU A 563 17.36 7.40 -19.65
C LEU A 563 16.20 6.68 -20.33
N SER A 564 15.69 5.60 -19.74
CA SER A 564 14.43 5.00 -20.21
C SER A 564 13.29 6.00 -20.10
N GLY A 565 12.42 6.05 -21.11
CA GLY A 565 11.43 7.12 -21.19
C GLY A 565 10.81 7.28 -22.57
N VAL A 566 10.21 8.46 -22.76
CA VAL A 566 9.52 8.86 -23.98
C VAL A 566 10.15 10.15 -24.49
N TYR A 567 10.50 10.15 -25.78
CA TYR A 567 11.14 11.25 -26.47
C TYR A 567 10.33 11.66 -27.70
N LEU A 568 10.52 12.91 -28.15
CA LEU A 568 9.89 13.44 -29.36
C LEU A 568 10.94 14.03 -30.29
N ALA A 569 11.03 13.54 -31.54
CA ALA A 569 11.98 14.11 -32.52
C ALA A 569 11.48 13.96 -33.96
N ASP A 570 11.86 14.91 -34.83
CA ASP A 570 11.62 14.84 -36.28
C ASP A 570 12.65 13.93 -36.95
N ILE A 571 12.27 12.65 -37.11
CA ILE A 571 13.07 11.61 -37.73
C ILE A 571 12.82 11.56 -39.24
N ASN A 572 11.60 11.89 -39.67
CA ASN A 572 11.23 11.88 -41.08
C ASN A 572 11.66 13.12 -41.87
N GLY A 573 12.13 14.17 -41.20
CA GLY A 573 12.51 15.44 -41.80
C GLY A 573 11.32 16.22 -42.37
N ASN A 574 10.09 15.89 -41.94
CA ASN A 574 8.86 16.53 -42.41
C ASN A 574 8.41 17.67 -41.48
N GLY A 575 9.13 17.90 -40.38
CA GLY A 575 8.83 18.87 -39.34
C GLY A 575 7.94 18.33 -38.21
N GLY A 576 7.17 17.27 -38.45
CA GLY A 576 6.44 16.56 -37.41
C GLY A 576 7.39 15.79 -36.50
N SER A 577 6.97 15.53 -35.27
CA SER A 577 7.74 14.74 -34.30
C SER A 577 7.19 13.32 -34.20
N GLU A 578 8.08 12.34 -34.34
CA GLU A 578 7.82 10.97 -33.99
C GLU A 578 7.93 10.76 -32.47
N ILE A 579 7.14 9.83 -31.95
CA ILE A 579 7.16 9.41 -30.55
C ILE A 579 8.13 8.23 -30.42
N ILE A 580 9.13 8.38 -29.56
CA ILE A 580 10.20 7.39 -29.38
C ILE A 580 10.11 6.85 -27.96
N PHE A 581 9.88 5.56 -27.82
CA PHE A 581 9.90 4.87 -26.55
C PHE A 581 11.25 4.19 -26.37
N LEU A 582 11.98 4.54 -25.31
CA LEU A 582 13.21 3.87 -24.91
C LEU A 582 12.95 3.06 -23.64
N LEU A 583 13.11 1.74 -23.74
CA LEU A 583 12.82 0.82 -22.64
C LEU A 583 14.08 0.11 -22.18
N ARG A 584 14.08 -0.24 -20.91
CA ARG A 584 15.06 -1.12 -20.28
C ARG A 584 14.34 -2.30 -19.66
N GLU A 585 14.67 -3.49 -20.15
CA GLU A 585 14.03 -4.75 -19.74
C GLU A 585 15.11 -5.77 -19.40
N TYR A 586 14.91 -6.52 -18.31
CA TYR A 586 15.82 -7.61 -17.96
C TYR A 586 15.56 -8.83 -18.85
N ASP A 587 16.53 -9.17 -19.70
CA ASP A 587 16.48 -10.38 -20.50
C ASP A 587 17.02 -11.57 -19.69
N VAL A 588 16.11 -12.43 -19.26
CA VAL A 588 16.41 -13.65 -18.49
C VAL A 588 17.37 -14.58 -19.24
N ARG A 589 17.29 -14.63 -20.57
CA ARG A 589 18.16 -15.49 -21.40
C ARG A 589 19.57 -14.93 -21.50
N ALA A 590 19.69 -13.61 -21.64
CA ALA A 590 20.98 -12.92 -21.68
C ALA A 590 21.58 -12.65 -20.28
N LYS A 591 20.80 -12.88 -19.20
CA LYS A 591 21.14 -12.55 -17.81
C LYS A 591 21.60 -11.09 -17.66
N GLY A 592 20.91 -10.17 -18.30
CA GLY A 592 21.29 -8.77 -18.30
C GLY A 592 20.18 -7.86 -18.79
N GLU A 593 20.26 -6.60 -18.40
CA GLU A 593 19.39 -5.55 -18.93
C GLU A 593 19.69 -5.31 -20.41
N ARG A 594 18.63 -5.16 -21.21
CA ARG A 594 18.68 -4.79 -22.62
C ARG A 594 17.93 -3.48 -22.82
N THR A 595 18.43 -2.65 -23.73
CA THR A 595 17.77 -1.44 -24.18
C THR A 595 16.98 -1.73 -25.45
N ARG A 596 15.68 -1.43 -25.46
CA ARG A 596 14.79 -1.50 -26.63
C ARG A 596 14.36 -0.10 -27.05
N VAL A 597 14.34 0.15 -28.35
CA VAL A 597 13.74 1.39 -28.90
C VAL A 597 12.56 1.07 -29.82
N GLU A 598 11.48 1.84 -29.67
CA GLU A 598 10.30 1.78 -30.54
C GLU A 598 9.89 3.17 -31.01
N LEU A 599 9.68 3.33 -32.31
CA LEU A 599 9.34 4.60 -32.93
C LEU A 599 7.91 4.55 -33.46
N TYR A 600 7.11 5.56 -33.15
CA TYR A 600 5.74 5.74 -33.61
C TYR A 600 5.62 7.05 -34.36
N GLY A 601 4.91 7.02 -35.49
CA GLY A 601 4.62 8.20 -36.29
C GLY A 601 3.22 8.15 -36.88
N LYS A 602 2.73 9.31 -37.33
CA LYS A 602 1.41 9.43 -37.93
C LYS A 602 1.37 8.76 -39.31
N GLN A 603 0.47 7.80 -39.49
CA GLN A 603 0.21 7.11 -40.77
C GLN A 603 -1.28 7.19 -41.10
N GLY A 604 -1.66 8.15 -41.95
CA GLY A 604 -3.07 8.49 -42.18
C GLY A 604 -3.64 9.15 -40.92
N THR A 605 -4.76 8.64 -40.40
CA THR A 605 -5.39 9.18 -39.18
C THR A 605 -4.85 8.55 -37.89
N ALA A 606 -4.08 7.46 -37.96
CA ALA A 606 -3.63 6.71 -36.79
C ALA A 606 -2.14 6.87 -36.53
N TRP A 607 -1.74 6.82 -35.26
CA TRP A 607 -0.34 6.71 -34.86
C TRP A 607 0.08 5.24 -34.84
N LYS A 608 1.16 4.91 -35.54
CA LYS A 608 1.60 3.52 -35.72
C LYS A 608 3.10 3.38 -35.56
N LYS A 609 3.51 2.20 -35.12
CA LYS A 609 4.93 1.81 -35.07
C LYS A 609 5.51 1.88 -36.47
N LEU A 610 6.64 2.56 -36.62
CA LEU A 610 7.28 2.81 -37.92
C LEU A 610 8.15 1.64 -38.41
N HIS A 611 8.39 0.66 -37.55
CA HIS A 611 9.18 -0.52 -37.87
C HIS A 611 8.55 -1.78 -37.27
N GLU A 612 8.63 -2.90 -37.99
CA GLU A 612 8.11 -4.19 -37.52
C GLU A 612 9.09 -4.94 -36.62
N ILE A 613 10.39 -4.64 -36.73
CA ILE A 613 11.46 -5.33 -36.00
C ILE A 613 11.80 -4.55 -34.73
N ASP A 614 11.92 -5.23 -33.60
CA ASP A 614 12.39 -4.62 -32.36
C ASP A 614 13.91 -4.44 -32.38
N PHE A 615 14.38 -3.23 -32.06
CA PHE A 615 15.80 -2.92 -31.91
C PHE A 615 16.20 -3.09 -30.46
N ILE A 616 16.79 -4.23 -30.13
CA ILE A 616 17.14 -4.64 -28.76
C ILE A 616 18.64 -4.90 -28.67
N TYR A 617 19.33 -4.17 -27.80
CA TYR A 617 20.79 -4.19 -27.66
C TYR A 617 21.23 -4.07 -26.19
N ASP A 618 22.50 -4.33 -25.85
CA ASP A 618 23.02 -4.06 -24.51
C ASP A 618 23.10 -2.55 -24.25
N ASP A 619 23.39 -1.77 -25.29
CA ASP A 619 23.30 -0.32 -25.29
C ASP A 619 22.93 0.16 -26.71
N LEU A 620 22.28 1.31 -26.85
CA LEU A 620 21.96 1.88 -28.16
C LEU A 620 21.97 3.40 -28.13
N ARG A 621 22.14 4.00 -29.30
CA ARG A 621 22.05 5.45 -29.49
C ARG A 621 21.34 5.79 -30.80
N LEU A 622 20.63 6.92 -30.79
CA LEU A 622 19.96 7.47 -31.96
C LEU A 622 20.51 8.88 -32.21
N PHE A 623 21.14 9.09 -33.36
CA PHE A 623 21.80 10.35 -33.67
C PHE A 623 21.31 10.95 -34.96
N LYS A 624 21.37 12.29 -35.02
CA LYS A 624 21.38 13.03 -36.26
C LYS A 624 22.83 13.39 -36.63
N LEU A 625 23.25 12.96 -37.82
CA LEU A 625 24.56 13.25 -38.42
C LEU A 625 24.30 14.03 -39.73
N GLY A 626 24.34 15.35 -39.66
CA GLY A 626 23.88 16.20 -40.76
C GLY A 626 22.37 16.06 -40.96
N ASP A 627 21.93 15.64 -42.15
CA ASP A 627 20.53 15.39 -42.48
C ASP A 627 20.13 13.91 -42.35
N GLU A 628 21.06 13.05 -41.91
CA GLU A 628 20.83 11.61 -41.77
C GLU A 628 20.54 11.21 -40.33
N ILE A 629 19.58 10.31 -40.14
CA ILE A 629 19.26 9.72 -38.83
C ILE A 629 19.86 8.31 -38.75
N TRP A 630 20.69 8.10 -37.73
CA TRP A 630 21.43 6.87 -37.51
C TRP A 630 21.03 6.23 -36.19
N LEU A 631 20.64 4.95 -36.23
CA LEU A 631 20.49 4.10 -35.05
C LEU A 631 21.72 3.20 -34.94
N VAL A 632 22.36 3.21 -33.78
CA VAL A 632 23.53 2.40 -33.51
C VAL A 632 23.27 1.54 -32.28
N GLY A 633 23.26 0.22 -32.47
CA GLY A 633 23.08 -0.76 -31.40
C GLY A 633 24.39 -1.45 -31.05
N PHE A 634 24.63 -1.71 -29.77
CA PHE A 634 25.82 -2.41 -29.27
C PHE A 634 25.44 -3.68 -28.51
N ALA A 635 26.09 -4.78 -28.85
CA ALA A 635 25.92 -6.06 -28.16
C ALA A 635 27.27 -6.64 -27.73
N TRP A 636 27.39 -7.03 -26.46
CA TRP A 636 28.54 -7.74 -25.95
C TRP A 636 28.66 -9.13 -26.58
N GLU A 637 29.88 -9.51 -26.94
CA GLU A 637 30.18 -10.86 -27.45
C GLU A 637 30.97 -11.69 -26.42
N GLY A 638 30.63 -12.97 -26.33
CA GLY A 638 31.30 -13.95 -25.47
C GLY A 638 31.04 -13.80 -23.97
N GLN A 639 31.44 -14.81 -23.19
CA GLN A 639 31.21 -14.84 -21.74
C GLN A 639 32.02 -13.78 -20.95
N ASN A 640 33.13 -13.31 -21.51
CA ASN A 640 34.07 -12.42 -20.82
C ASN A 640 33.87 -10.92 -21.15
N ARG A 641 32.92 -10.55 -22.03
CA ARG A 641 32.60 -9.17 -22.43
C ARG A 641 33.83 -8.28 -22.71
N ARG A 642 34.84 -8.83 -23.39
CA ARG A 642 36.10 -8.09 -23.72
C ARG A 642 36.01 -7.32 -25.04
N GLU A 643 35.15 -7.78 -25.94
CA GLU A 643 34.84 -7.16 -27.23
C GLU A 643 33.33 -7.22 -27.42
N GLY A 644 32.80 -6.27 -28.18
CA GLY A 644 31.39 -6.24 -28.55
C GLY A 644 31.22 -5.87 -30.01
N SER A 645 30.00 -6.00 -30.48
CA SER A 645 29.64 -5.70 -31.85
C SER A 645 28.70 -4.51 -31.91
N VAL A 646 29.07 -3.55 -32.75
CA VAL A 646 28.24 -2.41 -33.13
C VAL A 646 27.50 -2.73 -34.42
N TYR A 647 26.21 -2.47 -34.43
CA TYR A 647 25.30 -2.61 -35.56
C TYR A 647 24.79 -1.23 -35.94
N GLU A 648 25.04 -0.84 -37.19
CA GLU A 648 24.69 0.49 -37.70
C GLU A 648 23.47 0.40 -38.62
N PHE A 649 22.52 1.30 -38.43
CA PHE A 649 21.32 1.41 -39.24
C PHE A 649 21.09 2.87 -39.66
N LEU A 650 20.80 3.07 -40.94
CA LEU A 650 20.48 4.39 -41.51
C LEU A 650 18.98 4.48 -41.78
N TRP A 651 18.35 5.57 -41.33
CA TRP A 651 16.97 5.88 -41.66
C TRP A 651 16.84 6.26 -43.13
N LYS A 652 16.06 5.47 -43.88
CA LYS A 652 15.78 5.74 -45.30
C LYS A 652 14.48 5.06 -45.72
N ASN A 653 13.66 5.77 -46.49
CA ASN A 653 12.35 5.29 -46.97
C ASN A 653 11.41 4.86 -45.82
N GLY A 654 11.37 5.65 -44.74
CA GLY A 654 10.47 5.43 -43.61
C GLY A 654 10.82 4.24 -42.71
N ARG A 655 12.07 3.74 -42.77
CA ARG A 655 12.55 2.66 -41.91
C ARG A 655 14.07 2.70 -41.71
N PHE A 656 14.56 2.02 -40.68
CA PHE A 656 15.98 1.76 -40.47
C PHE A 656 16.48 0.63 -41.38
N ASN A 657 17.51 0.92 -42.18
CA ASN A 657 18.16 -0.05 -43.06
C ASN A 657 19.54 -0.38 -42.51
N TYR A 658 19.79 -1.66 -42.25
CA TYR A 658 21.08 -2.14 -41.78
C TYR A 658 22.20 -1.78 -42.76
N GLN A 659 23.29 -1.23 -42.24
CA GLN A 659 24.47 -0.83 -43.01
C GLN A 659 25.60 -1.84 -42.83
N GLN A 660 26.04 -2.03 -41.58
CA GLN A 660 27.19 -2.89 -41.27
C GLN A 660 27.23 -3.31 -39.80
N LYS A 661 28.06 -4.33 -39.53
CA LYS A 661 28.45 -4.81 -38.22
C LYS A 661 29.96 -4.60 -38.05
N ARG A 662 30.38 -4.02 -36.93
CA ARG A 662 31.79 -3.78 -36.58
C ARG A 662 32.09 -4.36 -35.21
N VAL A 663 33.18 -5.10 -35.10
CA VAL A 663 33.70 -5.54 -33.80
C VAL A 663 34.51 -4.40 -33.20
N VAL A 664 34.20 -4.03 -31.97
CA VAL A 664 34.82 -2.91 -31.26
C VAL A 664 35.17 -3.33 -29.84
N PRO A 665 36.26 -2.78 -29.25
CA PRO A 665 36.60 -3.08 -27.87
C PRO A 665 35.64 -2.41 -26.87
N ASN A 666 35.04 -1.26 -27.23
CA ASN A 666 34.16 -0.49 -26.35
C ASN A 666 33.20 0.38 -27.18
N PHE A 667 31.95 0.50 -26.73
CA PHE A 667 30.93 1.29 -27.42
C PHE A 667 31.23 2.79 -27.42
N ASN A 668 31.63 3.37 -26.28
CA ASN A 668 31.95 4.81 -26.19
C ASN A 668 33.11 5.19 -27.11
N VAL A 669 34.15 4.36 -27.19
CA VAL A 669 35.27 4.57 -28.11
C VAL A 669 34.78 4.58 -29.56
N TYR A 670 33.88 3.67 -29.93
CA TYR A 670 33.27 3.70 -31.26
C TYR A 670 32.48 5.00 -31.50
N LEU A 671 31.67 5.42 -30.52
CA LEU A 671 30.85 6.63 -30.63
C LEU A 671 31.68 7.91 -30.85
N GLU A 672 32.91 7.96 -30.35
CA GLU A 672 33.89 9.05 -30.57
C GLU A 672 34.47 9.05 -31.99
N THR A 673 34.48 7.91 -32.69
CA THR A 673 35.00 7.82 -34.07
C THR A 673 34.03 8.30 -35.15
N LEU A 674 32.75 8.52 -34.79
CA LEU A 674 31.73 9.01 -35.73
C LEU A 674 32.05 10.46 -36.15
N ALA A 675 32.27 10.67 -37.45
CA ALA A 675 32.64 11.97 -37.99
C ALA A 675 31.42 12.90 -38.15
N GLY A 676 31.59 14.19 -37.81
CA GLY A 676 30.60 15.24 -38.04
C GLY A 676 30.01 15.85 -36.77
N ARG A 677 29.17 16.88 -36.92
CA ARG A 677 28.37 17.42 -35.81
C ARG A 677 27.26 16.41 -35.50
N LYS A 678 27.31 15.87 -34.29
CA LYS A 678 26.44 14.81 -33.81
C LYS A 678 25.45 15.39 -32.81
N GLU A 679 24.18 15.14 -33.04
CA GLU A 679 23.10 15.48 -32.13
C GLU A 679 22.47 14.18 -31.63
N ASP A 680 22.42 14.00 -30.31
CA ASP A 680 21.85 12.82 -29.66
C ASP A 680 20.36 13.03 -29.43
N ILE A 681 19.54 12.23 -30.12
CA ILE A 681 18.08 12.29 -30.05
C ILE A 681 17.57 11.63 -28.76
N LEU A 682 18.41 10.85 -28.07
CA LEU A 682 18.09 10.27 -26.77
C LEU A 682 18.67 11.11 -25.61
N SER A 683 18.99 12.39 -25.85
CA SER A 683 19.37 13.34 -24.81
C SER A 683 18.15 13.95 -24.10
N ASP A 684 18.42 14.64 -22.99
CA ASP A 684 17.40 15.34 -22.20
C ASP A 684 16.67 16.45 -22.98
N ASP A 685 17.27 16.96 -24.07
CA ASP A 685 16.65 17.99 -24.94
C ASP A 685 15.40 17.45 -25.66
N TYR A 686 15.33 16.14 -25.86
CA TYR A 686 14.27 15.44 -26.59
C TYR A 686 13.32 14.67 -25.65
N LEU A 687 13.68 14.54 -24.37
CA LEU A 687 12.97 13.76 -23.37
C LEU A 687 11.72 14.50 -22.88
N ILE A 688 10.56 13.86 -22.98
CA ILE A 688 9.32 14.39 -22.40
C ILE A 688 8.93 13.67 -21.11
N PHE A 689 9.22 12.37 -21.00
CA PHE A 689 8.95 11.56 -19.80
C PHE A 689 10.15 10.66 -19.45
N PRO A 690 10.65 10.66 -18.20
CA PRO A 690 10.27 11.59 -17.13
C PRO A 690 10.64 13.04 -17.51
N PRO A 691 9.94 14.05 -16.98
CA PRO A 691 10.30 15.43 -17.25
C PRO A 691 11.72 15.70 -16.73
N PRO A 692 12.54 16.48 -17.45
CA PRO A 692 13.90 16.79 -17.00
C PRO A 692 13.88 17.47 -15.63
N VAL A 693 14.80 17.05 -14.75
CA VAL A 693 14.97 17.64 -13.42
C VAL A 693 15.35 19.11 -13.62
N ARG A 694 14.48 20.03 -13.17
CA ARG A 694 14.79 21.46 -13.21
C ARG A 694 15.75 21.77 -12.07
N GLU A 695 16.99 22.13 -12.42
CA GLU A 695 17.95 22.73 -11.48
C GLU A 695 17.45 24.05 -10.88
#